data_AF-A0A938FM72-F1
#
_entry.id   AF-A0A938FM72-F1
#
_cell.length_a   1.000
_cell.length_b   1.000
_cell.length_c   1.000
_cell.angle_alpha   90.00
_cell.angle_beta   90.00
_cell.angle_gamma   90.00
#
_symmetry.space_group_name_H-M   'P 1'
#
loop_
_entity.id
_entity.type
_entity.pdbx_description
1 polymer ?
#
loop_
_entity_poly.entity_id
_entity_poly.type
_entity_poly.pdbx_seq_one_letter_code
_entity_poly.pdbx_strand_id
1 'polypeptide(L)'
;MSSKSLFSTTPNALGLYDPANEHDACGVAMVATLNNLPSHEIVSQGLSALCNLEHRGASGAEPDSGDGAGILIQIPDKFYRSVVGFELPKASRYATGILFISQDEPDYENEISRVALEEGLEILGWRDLPINSTPLGKTALSVMPIFKQIFIVGKENEADMDLERKAYCLRKRIEHKLKIYIPSLSTRTIVYKGMLTTGQLEVFFPDLSNPLVESSLALVHSRFSTNTFPSWPLAHPYRYIAHNGEINTVKGNRNWMRARESLLESKLIPGDLQRLFPIVDNSGSDSASFDEVLELLYLGGRSLPHAILMMIPEAWENHSTMPQKLKDFYAYHSTLMEPWDGPACVTFTDGKQVGAVLDRNGLRPSRYWVTSDGLVVLSSEVGVLDLPPEKIVRKGRLQPGKMFLVDIEEGRIIEDDEIKKTLADSAPYTDWLHAGFVRLSDLPSREHIVYPHSSVVRRQRAFGYTEEEIRIIITPMAKNGYEPLGSMGTDTPIAALSEKPRLLFDYFAQLFAQVTNPPLDAIREELVTSLGSSIGPEHNLLDPGAASCRQISLQFPVIDNDELAKIIHVNADGDQPGLASHVVRGLFNIAGGGKSLVARIEEIRREVSEAIEDGARIIVLSDRDGDAENAPIPSLLLTSAVHHHLIREKSRT
;
A
#
# COMPACT_ATOMS: atom_id res chain seq x y z
N MET A 1 14.13 6.35 -17.65
CA MET A 1 13.43 6.08 -18.93
C MET A 1 11.97 6.44 -18.72
N SER A 2 11.34 7.15 -19.66
CA SER A 2 9.91 7.48 -19.59
C SER A 2 9.12 6.18 -19.53
N SER A 3 8.49 5.90 -18.39
CA SER A 3 7.63 4.73 -18.17
C SER A 3 6.33 4.93 -18.95
N LYS A 4 6.32 4.58 -20.23
CA LYS A 4 5.04 4.35 -20.90
C LYS A 4 4.35 3.20 -20.18
N SER A 5 3.13 3.42 -19.69
CA SER A 5 2.33 2.35 -19.08
C SER A 5 2.09 1.24 -20.10
N LEU A 6 2.48 0.01 -19.76
CA LEU A 6 2.33 -1.15 -20.63
C LEU A 6 0.85 -1.43 -20.90
N PHE A 7 0.52 -1.76 -22.16
CA PHE A 7 -0.84 -2.11 -22.58
C PHE A 7 -1.88 -1.04 -22.29
N SER A 8 -1.45 0.23 -22.34
CA SER A 8 -2.31 1.36 -22.07
C SER A 8 -2.01 2.54 -23.01
N THR A 9 -3.06 3.32 -23.30
CA THR A 9 -2.92 4.60 -24.01
C THR A 9 -2.96 5.81 -23.07
N THR A 10 -2.83 5.61 -21.76
CA THR A 10 -2.78 6.69 -20.77
C THR A 10 -1.68 7.69 -21.17
N PRO A 11 -2.00 8.98 -21.39
CA PRO A 11 -1.00 9.95 -21.80
C PRO A 11 -0.02 10.25 -20.66
N ASN A 12 1.19 10.68 -21.00
CA ASN A 12 2.08 11.29 -20.00
C ASN A 12 1.43 12.58 -19.45
N ALA A 13 1.83 13.00 -18.24
CA ALA A 13 1.37 14.25 -17.66
C ALA A 13 1.53 15.42 -18.67
N LEU A 14 0.41 16.08 -18.98
CA LEU A 14 0.35 17.15 -19.98
C LEU A 14 -0.68 18.20 -19.55
N GLY A 15 -0.21 19.44 -19.37
CA GLY A 15 -1.06 20.52 -18.87
C GLY A 15 -1.48 20.25 -17.43
N LEU A 16 -2.80 20.27 -17.16
CA LEU A 16 -3.37 19.97 -15.85
C LEU A 16 -3.65 18.47 -15.63
N TYR A 17 -3.49 17.64 -16.65
CA TYR A 17 -3.69 16.21 -16.54
C TYR A 17 -2.40 15.55 -16.00
N ASP A 18 -2.56 14.76 -14.94
CA ASP A 18 -1.52 13.93 -14.35
C ASP A 18 -2.11 12.53 -14.06
N PRO A 19 -1.58 11.45 -14.69
CA PRO A 19 -2.02 10.07 -14.43
C PRO A 19 -1.99 9.66 -12.96
N ALA A 20 -1.16 10.31 -12.14
CA ALA A 20 -1.07 10.02 -10.71
C ALA A 20 -2.31 10.45 -9.90
N ASN A 21 -3.28 11.12 -10.53
CA ASN A 21 -4.56 11.55 -9.92
C ASN A 21 -5.76 10.74 -10.46
N GLU A 22 -5.52 9.55 -11.02
CA GLU A 22 -6.59 8.66 -11.45
C GLU A 22 -7.10 7.78 -10.29
N HIS A 23 -8.42 7.57 -10.23
CA HIS A 23 -9.11 6.90 -9.13
C HIS A 23 -10.15 5.91 -9.65
N ASP A 24 -10.41 4.87 -8.86
CA ASP A 24 -11.33 3.78 -9.22
C ASP A 24 -12.36 3.51 -8.10
N ALA A 25 -13.56 3.05 -8.48
CA ALA A 25 -14.57 2.51 -7.57
C ALA A 25 -15.12 1.22 -8.17
N CYS A 26 -15.60 0.25 -7.38
CA CYS A 26 -15.77 -1.09 -7.94
C CYS A 26 -16.96 -1.88 -7.36
N GLY A 27 -17.22 -3.06 -7.94
CA GLY A 27 -17.97 -4.16 -7.34
C GLY A 27 -17.02 -5.34 -7.07
N VAL A 28 -17.13 -5.97 -5.91
CA VAL A 28 -16.34 -7.16 -5.53
C VAL A 28 -17.26 -8.25 -5.02
N ALA A 29 -17.01 -9.50 -5.41
CA ALA A 29 -17.67 -10.66 -4.86
C ALA A 29 -16.72 -11.85 -4.75
N MET A 30 -16.99 -12.71 -3.79
CA MET A 30 -16.25 -13.91 -3.48
C MET A 30 -17.24 -15.03 -3.19
N VAL A 31 -16.98 -16.18 -3.79
CA VAL A 31 -17.73 -17.42 -3.60
C VAL A 31 -16.74 -18.49 -3.17
N ALA A 32 -17.02 -19.21 -2.09
CA ALA A 32 -16.17 -20.29 -1.60
C ALA A 32 -16.99 -21.44 -1.01
N THR A 33 -16.41 -22.62 -0.92
CA THR A 33 -17.03 -23.79 -0.27
C THR A 33 -16.27 -24.23 0.98
N LEU A 34 -17.01 -24.49 2.05
CA LEU A 34 -16.48 -25.06 3.31
C LEU A 34 -16.24 -26.57 3.20
N ASN A 35 -16.72 -27.23 2.15
CA ASN A 35 -16.57 -28.67 2.00
C ASN A 35 -15.22 -29.09 1.38
N ASN A 36 -14.39 -28.11 0.99
CA ASN A 36 -13.09 -28.33 0.33
C ASN A 36 -13.17 -29.24 -0.92
N LEU A 37 -14.29 -29.16 -1.64
CA LEU A 37 -14.51 -29.91 -2.88
C LEU A 37 -14.52 -28.91 -4.06
N PRO A 38 -13.44 -28.86 -4.85
CA PRO A 38 -13.42 -28.04 -6.05
C PRO A 38 -14.56 -28.44 -7.00
N SER A 39 -15.27 -27.44 -7.53
CA SER A 39 -16.30 -27.68 -8.54
C SER A 39 -16.34 -26.55 -9.54
N HIS A 40 -16.82 -26.87 -10.75
CA HIS A 40 -17.09 -25.84 -11.76
C HIS A 40 -18.27 -24.94 -11.37
N GLU A 41 -19.17 -25.43 -10.50
CA GLU A 41 -20.28 -24.64 -9.98
C GLU A 41 -19.80 -23.40 -9.23
N ILE A 42 -18.73 -23.48 -8.44
CA ILE A 42 -18.15 -22.32 -7.75
C ILE A 42 -17.65 -21.28 -8.75
N VAL A 43 -17.02 -21.72 -9.84
CA VAL A 43 -16.54 -20.83 -10.92
C VAL A 43 -17.71 -20.15 -11.62
N SER A 44 -18.73 -20.93 -12.00
CA SER A 44 -19.95 -20.42 -12.64
C SER A 44 -20.74 -19.46 -11.75
N GLN A 45 -20.82 -19.73 -10.44
CA GLN A 45 -21.41 -18.83 -9.45
C GLN A 45 -20.59 -17.54 -9.30
N GLY A 46 -19.25 -17.63 -9.31
CA GLY A 46 -18.39 -16.45 -9.35
C GLY A 46 -18.67 -15.56 -10.56
N LEU A 47 -18.74 -16.14 -11.76
CA LEU A 47 -19.06 -15.42 -13.00
C LEU A 47 -20.48 -14.82 -12.97
N SER A 48 -21.45 -15.56 -12.45
CA SER A 48 -22.83 -15.06 -12.27
C SER A 48 -22.87 -13.87 -11.31
N ALA A 49 -22.12 -13.93 -10.20
CA ALA A 49 -21.99 -12.83 -9.26
C ALA A 49 -21.32 -11.60 -9.91
N LEU A 50 -20.32 -11.80 -10.76
CA LEU A 50 -19.68 -10.74 -11.53
C LEU A 50 -20.66 -10.04 -12.47
N CYS A 51 -21.45 -10.79 -13.24
CA CYS A 51 -22.49 -10.24 -14.12
C CYS A 51 -23.52 -9.41 -13.32
N ASN A 52 -23.92 -9.89 -12.14
CA ASN A 52 -24.86 -9.17 -11.27
C ASN A 52 -24.27 -7.93 -10.58
N LEU A 53 -22.98 -7.63 -10.80
CA LEU A 53 -22.32 -6.41 -10.36
C LEU A 53 -22.11 -5.39 -11.49
N GLU A 54 -22.65 -5.64 -12.69
CA GLU A 54 -22.46 -4.78 -13.88
C GLU A 54 -22.86 -3.32 -13.63
N HIS A 55 -23.92 -3.07 -12.87
CA HIS A 55 -24.38 -1.71 -12.54
C HIS A 55 -23.41 -0.93 -11.63
N ARG A 56 -22.39 -1.59 -11.07
CA ARG A 56 -21.27 -0.97 -10.35
C ARG A 56 -20.04 -0.74 -11.23
N GLY A 57 -20.03 -1.29 -12.43
CA GLY A 57 -19.00 -1.03 -13.43
C GLY A 57 -19.36 0.17 -14.31
N ALA A 58 -18.35 0.74 -14.97
CA ALA A 58 -18.56 1.66 -16.08
C ALA A 58 -18.33 0.91 -17.39
N SER A 59 -19.17 1.22 -18.37
CA SER A 59 -18.78 1.06 -19.77
C SER A 59 -18.00 2.32 -20.16
N GLY A 60 -16.88 2.14 -20.86
CA GLY A 60 -16.09 3.22 -21.41
C GLY A 60 -16.85 4.00 -22.49
N ALA A 61 -16.12 4.77 -23.31
CA ALA A 61 -16.73 5.58 -24.37
C ALA A 61 -17.53 4.77 -25.41
N GLU A 62 -17.28 3.46 -25.50
CA GLU A 62 -18.02 2.49 -26.31
C GLU A 62 -18.72 1.48 -25.38
N PRO A 63 -19.98 1.09 -25.65
CA PRO A 63 -20.71 0.11 -24.82
C PRO A 63 -19.98 -1.22 -24.65
N ASP A 64 -19.20 -1.62 -25.67
CA ASP A 64 -18.48 -2.90 -25.73
C ASP A 64 -17.05 -2.83 -25.16
N SER A 65 -16.68 -1.71 -24.53
CA SER A 65 -15.39 -1.53 -23.84
C SER A 65 -15.62 -1.32 -22.34
N GLY A 66 -15.44 -2.33 -21.51
CA GLY A 66 -15.50 -2.19 -20.06
C GLY A 66 -14.18 -1.70 -19.45
N ASP A 67 -14.24 -1.05 -18.29
CA ASP A 67 -13.04 -0.53 -17.60
C ASP A 67 -12.16 -1.61 -16.96
N GLY A 68 -12.70 -2.82 -16.78
CA GLY A 68 -11.96 -3.98 -16.32
C GLY A 68 -12.85 -4.99 -15.59
N ALA A 69 -12.67 -6.27 -15.92
CA ALA A 69 -13.29 -7.38 -15.21
C ALA A 69 -12.32 -8.55 -15.09
N GLY A 70 -12.48 -9.35 -14.04
CA GLY A 70 -11.66 -10.54 -13.86
C GLY A 70 -12.14 -11.45 -12.75
N ILE A 71 -11.53 -12.63 -12.73
CA ILE A 71 -11.74 -13.72 -11.79
C ILE A 71 -10.40 -14.33 -11.37
N LEU A 72 -10.26 -14.59 -10.08
CA LEU A 72 -9.19 -15.40 -9.49
C LEU A 72 -9.81 -16.70 -8.99
N ILE A 73 -9.21 -17.82 -9.40
CA ILE A 73 -9.59 -19.17 -8.98
C ILE A 73 -8.35 -19.95 -8.52
N GLN A 74 -8.56 -21.09 -7.89
CA GLN A 74 -7.49 -22.08 -7.72
C GLN A 74 -7.08 -22.64 -9.09
N ILE A 75 -5.82 -23.06 -9.21
CA ILE A 75 -5.30 -23.69 -10.43
C ILE A 75 -6.11 -24.95 -10.77
N PRO A 76 -6.79 -24.99 -11.93
CA PRO A 76 -7.60 -26.13 -12.31
C PRO A 76 -6.73 -27.25 -12.90
N ASP A 77 -6.04 -28.00 -12.03
CA ASP A 77 -5.04 -29.02 -12.41
C ASP A 77 -5.58 -30.06 -13.41
N LYS A 78 -6.82 -30.55 -13.20
CA LYS A 78 -7.49 -31.49 -14.11
C LYS A 78 -7.62 -30.94 -15.53
N PHE A 79 -8.04 -29.68 -15.65
CA PHE A 79 -8.17 -29.01 -16.93
C PHE A 79 -6.80 -28.84 -17.59
N TYR A 80 -5.80 -28.33 -16.87
CA TYR A 80 -4.47 -28.10 -17.46
C TYR A 80 -3.82 -29.38 -17.98
N ARG A 81 -3.91 -30.50 -17.24
CA ARG A 81 -3.44 -31.80 -17.73
C ARG A 81 -4.11 -32.26 -19.03
N SER A 82 -5.34 -31.82 -19.29
CA SER A 82 -6.07 -32.19 -20.50
C SER A 82 -5.71 -31.35 -21.74
N VAL A 83 -5.11 -30.17 -21.55
CA VAL A 83 -4.88 -29.20 -22.63
C VAL A 83 -3.39 -28.94 -22.93
N VAL A 84 -2.46 -29.34 -22.05
CA VAL A 84 -1.02 -29.19 -22.29
C VAL A 84 -0.42 -30.45 -22.93
N GLY A 85 0.59 -30.26 -23.77
CA GLY A 85 1.30 -31.35 -24.47
C GLY A 85 2.47 -31.97 -23.70
N PHE A 86 2.65 -31.62 -22.43
CA PHE A 86 3.77 -32.06 -21.58
C PHE A 86 3.26 -32.58 -20.23
N GLU A 87 4.07 -33.40 -19.55
CA GLU A 87 3.69 -33.97 -18.27
C GLU A 87 3.80 -32.94 -17.15
N LEU A 88 2.69 -32.69 -16.45
CA LEU A 88 2.68 -31.84 -15.26
C LEU A 88 3.02 -32.67 -14.01
N PRO A 89 3.94 -32.20 -13.15
CA PRO A 89 4.13 -32.75 -11.81
C PRO A 89 2.84 -32.71 -10.99
N LYS A 90 2.86 -33.31 -9.80
CA LYS A 90 1.74 -33.18 -8.85
C LYS A 90 1.39 -31.70 -8.61
N ALA A 91 0.11 -31.43 -8.31
CA ALA A 91 -0.33 -30.10 -7.89
C ALA A 91 0.58 -29.56 -6.77
N SER A 92 0.79 -28.24 -6.78
CA SER A 92 1.76 -27.52 -5.94
C SER A 92 3.25 -27.81 -6.22
N ARG A 93 3.62 -28.68 -7.17
CA ARG A 93 5.02 -28.86 -7.63
C ARG A 93 5.31 -28.20 -8.98
N TYR A 94 4.35 -27.48 -9.53
CA TYR A 94 4.54 -26.59 -10.66
C TYR A 94 3.84 -25.27 -10.35
N ALA A 95 4.34 -24.19 -10.94
CA ALA A 95 3.66 -22.91 -11.00
C ALA A 95 3.23 -22.61 -12.43
N THR A 96 2.13 -21.88 -12.59
CA THR A 96 1.68 -21.39 -13.88
C THR A 96 1.13 -19.98 -13.76
N GLY A 97 1.16 -19.27 -14.88
CA GLY A 97 0.75 -17.88 -14.95
C GLY A 97 0.45 -17.47 -16.38
N ILE A 98 -0.45 -16.51 -16.54
CA ILE A 98 -0.72 -15.87 -17.82
C ILE A 98 0.24 -14.68 -17.95
N LEU A 99 0.82 -14.51 -19.13
CA LEU A 99 1.68 -13.38 -19.49
C LEU A 99 0.93 -12.52 -20.49
N PHE A 100 0.89 -11.22 -20.22
CA PHE A 100 0.47 -10.19 -21.16
C PHE A 100 1.73 -9.65 -21.81
N ILE A 101 1.91 -9.92 -23.10
CA ILE A 101 3.15 -9.66 -23.83
C ILE A 101 2.90 -8.56 -24.86
N SER A 102 3.81 -7.58 -24.91
CA SER A 102 3.76 -6.52 -25.91
C SER A 102 4.04 -7.07 -27.32
N GLN A 103 3.30 -6.58 -28.31
CA GLN A 103 3.43 -7.03 -29.70
C GLN A 103 4.82 -6.75 -30.30
N ASP A 104 5.56 -5.79 -29.73
CA ASP A 104 6.90 -5.38 -30.14
C ASP A 104 8.03 -6.03 -29.31
N GLU A 105 7.75 -7.09 -28.55
CA GLU A 105 8.73 -7.85 -27.76
C GLU A 105 8.99 -9.22 -28.44
N PRO A 106 9.94 -9.36 -29.39
CA PRO A 106 10.07 -10.58 -30.21
C PRO A 106 10.91 -11.71 -29.59
N ASP A 107 11.66 -11.47 -28.51
CA ASP A 107 12.62 -12.45 -27.92
C ASP A 107 12.34 -12.80 -26.44
N TYR A 108 11.08 -12.64 -26.01
CA TYR A 108 10.73 -12.85 -24.60
C TYR A 108 10.99 -14.28 -24.11
N GLU A 109 10.78 -15.31 -24.94
CA GLU A 109 10.92 -16.71 -24.50
C GLU A 109 12.36 -17.05 -24.09
N ASN A 110 13.36 -16.59 -24.86
CA ASN A 110 14.77 -16.83 -24.55
C ASN A 110 15.21 -16.05 -23.30
N GLU A 111 14.76 -14.81 -23.18
CA GLU A 111 15.05 -13.98 -22.01
C GLU A 111 14.40 -14.52 -20.73
N ILE A 112 13.14 -14.94 -20.80
CA ILE A 112 12.45 -15.60 -19.69
C ILE A 112 13.15 -16.91 -19.33
N SER A 113 13.58 -17.70 -20.31
CA SER A 113 14.34 -18.94 -20.07
C SER A 113 15.66 -18.67 -19.35
N ARG A 114 16.38 -17.61 -19.73
CA ARG A 114 17.62 -17.19 -19.06
C ARG A 114 17.36 -16.80 -17.60
N VAL A 115 16.35 -15.95 -17.36
CA VAL A 115 16.02 -15.50 -15.99
C VAL A 115 15.51 -16.68 -15.14
N ALA A 116 14.69 -17.57 -15.70
CA ALA A 116 14.24 -18.78 -15.02
C ALA A 116 15.43 -19.66 -14.60
N LEU A 117 16.41 -19.86 -15.50
CA LEU A 117 17.62 -20.62 -15.20
C LEU A 117 18.40 -20.03 -14.03
N GLU A 118 18.55 -18.70 -14.00
CA GLU A 118 19.23 -17.93 -12.94
C GLU A 118 18.50 -18.02 -11.59
N GLU A 119 17.17 -18.04 -11.58
CA GLU A 119 16.35 -18.20 -10.37
C GLU A 119 16.19 -19.68 -9.93
N GLY A 120 16.87 -20.61 -10.61
CA GLY A 120 16.82 -22.04 -10.29
C GLY A 120 15.49 -22.71 -10.66
N LEU A 121 14.84 -22.21 -11.71
CA LEU A 121 13.60 -22.73 -12.27
C LEU A 121 13.84 -23.38 -13.64
N GLU A 122 12.95 -24.29 -14.00
CA GLU A 122 12.89 -24.92 -15.32
C GLU A 122 11.50 -24.68 -15.93
N ILE A 123 11.47 -24.33 -17.21
CA ILE A 123 10.23 -24.14 -17.96
C ILE A 123 9.84 -25.48 -18.57
N LEU A 124 8.71 -26.03 -18.15
CA LEU A 124 8.17 -27.28 -18.72
C LEU A 124 7.62 -27.06 -20.13
N GLY A 125 6.99 -25.92 -20.34
CA GLY A 125 6.45 -25.55 -21.63
C GLY A 125 5.54 -24.35 -21.60
N TRP A 126 5.07 -24.02 -22.80
CA TRP A 126 4.19 -22.88 -23.07
C TRP A 126 2.86 -23.38 -23.60
N ARG A 127 1.80 -22.64 -23.30
CA ARG A 127 0.46 -22.83 -23.85
C ARG A 127 0.00 -21.51 -24.46
N ASP A 128 -0.40 -21.57 -25.72
CA ASP A 128 -1.18 -20.49 -26.32
C ASP A 128 -2.54 -20.42 -25.63
N LEU A 129 -2.82 -19.29 -24.98
CA LEU A 129 -4.07 -19.13 -24.25
C LEU A 129 -5.20 -18.90 -25.26
N PRO A 130 -6.22 -19.78 -25.33
CA PRO A 130 -7.34 -19.57 -26.23
C PRO A 130 -8.10 -18.31 -25.80
N ILE A 131 -8.30 -17.40 -26.75
CA ILE A 131 -9.09 -16.17 -26.55
C ILE A 131 -10.14 -16.01 -27.64
N ASN A 132 -11.22 -15.30 -27.32
CA ASN A 132 -12.21 -14.85 -28.30
C ASN A 132 -12.37 -13.34 -28.21
N SER A 133 -11.68 -12.61 -29.10
CA SER A 133 -11.68 -11.15 -29.15
C SER A 133 -12.85 -10.54 -29.92
N THR A 134 -13.75 -11.37 -30.47
CA THR A 134 -14.93 -10.92 -31.24
C THR A 134 -15.82 -9.89 -30.53
N PRO A 135 -16.12 -10.00 -29.21
CA PRO A 135 -17.02 -9.07 -28.54
C PRO A 135 -16.34 -7.76 -28.09
N LEU A 136 -15.04 -7.57 -28.33
CA LEU A 136 -14.30 -6.42 -27.81
C LEU A 136 -14.52 -5.16 -28.65
N GLY A 137 -14.69 -4.03 -27.96
CA GLY A 137 -14.62 -2.70 -28.57
C GLY A 137 -13.25 -2.36 -29.14
N LYS A 138 -13.19 -1.35 -30.02
CA LYS A 138 -11.96 -0.97 -30.74
C LYS A 138 -10.88 -0.48 -29.80
N THR A 139 -11.29 0.19 -28.73
CA THR A 139 -10.39 0.76 -27.72
C THR A 139 -9.63 -0.35 -26.97
N ALA A 140 -10.35 -1.38 -26.49
CA ALA A 140 -9.73 -2.53 -25.82
C ALA A 140 -8.82 -3.33 -26.77
N LEU A 141 -9.24 -3.53 -28.03
CA LEU A 141 -8.46 -4.21 -29.06
C LEU A 141 -7.15 -3.50 -29.41
N SER A 142 -7.15 -2.16 -29.41
CA SER A 142 -5.99 -1.35 -29.81
C SER A 142 -4.76 -1.52 -28.91
N VAL A 143 -4.98 -1.91 -27.66
CA VAL A 143 -3.94 -2.16 -26.65
C VAL A 143 -3.91 -3.60 -26.15
N MET A 144 -4.60 -4.52 -26.84
CA MET A 144 -4.69 -5.92 -26.43
C MET A 144 -3.31 -6.60 -26.46
N PRO A 145 -2.88 -7.23 -25.35
CA PRO A 145 -1.63 -7.97 -25.30
C PRO A 145 -1.74 -9.28 -26.07
N ILE A 146 -0.59 -9.88 -26.36
CA ILE A 146 -0.50 -11.30 -26.70
C ILE A 146 -0.57 -12.08 -25.38
N PHE A 147 -1.44 -13.10 -25.32
CA PHE A 147 -1.61 -13.94 -24.14
C PHE A 147 -0.87 -15.26 -24.32
N LYS A 148 0.05 -15.54 -23.39
CA LYS A 148 0.72 -16.85 -23.29
C LYS A 148 0.59 -17.35 -21.86
N GLN A 149 0.50 -18.65 -21.68
CA GLN A 149 0.55 -19.27 -20.37
C GLN A 149 1.85 -20.07 -20.23
N ILE A 150 2.59 -19.83 -19.15
CA ILE A 150 3.85 -20.52 -18.85
C ILE A 150 3.64 -21.57 -17.77
N PHE A 151 4.38 -22.67 -17.83
CA PHE A 151 4.42 -23.70 -16.77
C PHE A 151 5.87 -23.92 -16.34
N ILE A 152 6.13 -23.77 -15.06
CA ILE A 152 7.49 -23.82 -14.48
C ILE A 152 7.56 -24.76 -13.28
N VAL A 153 8.75 -25.30 -13.03
CA VAL A 153 9.07 -26.14 -11.88
C VAL A 153 10.36 -25.69 -11.23
N GLY A 154 10.54 -26.05 -9.96
CA GLY A 154 11.81 -25.87 -9.26
C GLY A 154 12.82 -26.95 -9.65
N LYS A 155 14.07 -26.56 -9.91
CA LYS A 155 15.14 -27.52 -10.28
C LYS A 155 15.53 -28.46 -9.14
N GLU A 156 15.33 -28.02 -7.90
CA GLU A 156 15.63 -28.80 -6.69
C GLU A 156 14.35 -29.43 -6.11
N ASN A 157 13.31 -29.55 -6.95
CA ASN A 157 12.02 -30.15 -6.60
C ASN A 157 11.28 -29.39 -5.49
N GLU A 158 11.48 -28.07 -5.45
CA GLU A 158 10.74 -27.12 -4.62
C GLU A 158 9.24 -27.21 -4.91
N ALA A 159 8.43 -27.01 -3.87
CA ALA A 159 7.00 -27.16 -3.94
C ALA A 159 6.30 -26.12 -3.05
N ASP A 160 5.03 -25.87 -3.35
CA ASP A 160 4.16 -24.96 -2.62
C ASP A 160 4.86 -23.61 -2.38
N MET A 161 5.02 -23.19 -1.12
CA MET A 161 5.56 -21.89 -0.76
C MET A 161 7.01 -21.64 -1.22
N ASP A 162 7.85 -22.67 -1.29
CA ASP A 162 9.23 -22.49 -1.75
C ASP A 162 9.27 -22.20 -3.26
N LEU A 163 8.36 -22.83 -4.02
CA LEU A 163 8.20 -22.57 -5.44
C LEU A 163 7.49 -21.22 -5.69
N GLU A 164 6.52 -20.82 -4.85
CA GLU A 164 5.91 -19.47 -4.89
C GLU A 164 6.97 -18.37 -4.77
N ARG A 165 7.91 -18.50 -3.82
CA ARG A 165 8.98 -17.51 -3.62
C ARG A 165 9.89 -17.40 -4.83
N LYS A 166 10.24 -18.52 -5.47
CA LYS A 166 11.03 -18.50 -6.70
C LYS A 166 10.25 -17.94 -7.89
N ALA A 167 8.97 -18.29 -8.01
CA ALA A 167 8.08 -17.75 -9.03
C ALA A 167 7.91 -16.22 -8.90
N TYR A 168 7.80 -15.70 -7.67
CA TYR A 168 7.82 -14.28 -7.37
C TYR A 168 9.10 -13.60 -7.87
N CYS A 169 10.28 -14.16 -7.57
CA CYS A 169 11.56 -13.62 -8.04
C CYS A 169 11.63 -13.59 -9.56
N LEU A 170 11.23 -14.67 -10.22
CA LEU A 170 11.17 -14.75 -11.68
C LEU A 170 10.25 -13.67 -12.25
N ARG A 171 9.03 -13.54 -11.71
CA ARG A 171 8.04 -12.57 -12.17
C ARG A 171 8.56 -11.14 -12.06
N LYS A 172 9.06 -10.72 -10.89
CA LYS A 172 9.58 -9.36 -10.68
C LYS A 172 10.71 -9.04 -11.67
N ARG A 173 11.65 -9.98 -11.86
CA ARG A 173 12.76 -9.78 -12.80
C ARG A 173 12.33 -9.73 -14.26
N ILE A 174 11.29 -10.48 -14.65
CA ILE A 174 10.69 -10.39 -15.98
C ILE A 174 10.02 -9.03 -16.18
N GLU A 175 9.17 -8.61 -15.25
CA GLU A 175 8.42 -7.35 -15.32
C GLU A 175 9.36 -6.12 -15.34
N HIS A 176 10.55 -6.21 -14.74
CA HIS A 176 11.56 -5.15 -14.80
C HIS A 176 12.35 -5.10 -16.11
N LYS A 177 12.58 -6.26 -16.75
CA LYS A 177 13.46 -6.36 -17.92
C LYS A 177 12.70 -6.28 -19.24
N LEU A 178 11.47 -6.78 -19.29
CA LEU A 178 10.69 -6.97 -20.51
C LEU A 178 9.39 -6.19 -20.44
N LYS A 179 8.81 -5.89 -21.62
CA LYS A 179 7.48 -5.28 -21.72
C LYS A 179 6.37 -6.32 -21.51
N ILE A 180 6.36 -6.94 -20.33
CA ILE A 180 5.45 -8.02 -19.96
C ILE A 180 4.81 -7.71 -18.62
N TYR A 181 3.51 -7.96 -18.52
CA TYR A 181 2.78 -7.94 -17.26
C TYR A 181 2.28 -9.34 -16.92
N ILE A 182 2.41 -9.76 -15.67
CA ILE A 182 2.04 -11.10 -15.24
C ILE A 182 0.98 -10.99 -14.13
N PRO A 183 -0.33 -11.12 -14.46
CA PRO A 183 -1.43 -11.05 -13.48
C PRO A 183 -1.26 -12.01 -12.28
N SER A 184 -0.73 -13.20 -12.54
CA SER A 184 -0.41 -14.22 -11.53
C SER A 184 0.63 -15.17 -12.09
N LEU A 185 1.52 -15.66 -11.22
CA LEU A 185 2.44 -16.77 -11.48
C LEU A 185 2.59 -17.52 -10.16
N SER A 186 1.80 -18.56 -9.98
CA SER A 186 1.60 -19.20 -8.68
C SER A 186 1.46 -20.72 -8.83
N THR A 187 1.65 -21.43 -7.73
CA THR A 187 1.39 -22.85 -7.54
C THR A 187 -0.03 -23.15 -7.04
N ARG A 188 -0.80 -22.12 -6.70
CA ARG A 188 -2.11 -22.23 -6.06
C ARG A 188 -3.22 -21.53 -6.83
N THR A 189 -2.99 -20.31 -7.31
CA THR A 189 -4.03 -19.47 -7.92
C THR A 189 -3.70 -19.09 -9.35
N ILE A 190 -4.74 -18.76 -10.12
CA ILE A 190 -4.63 -18.21 -11.46
C ILE A 190 -5.66 -17.10 -11.66
N VAL A 191 -5.24 -16.03 -12.32
CA VAL A 191 -6.06 -14.83 -12.57
C VAL A 191 -6.36 -14.69 -14.05
N TYR A 192 -7.64 -14.72 -14.40
CA TYR A 192 -8.15 -14.37 -15.72
C TYR A 192 -8.77 -12.97 -15.63
N LYS A 193 -8.17 -11.99 -16.30
CA LYS A 193 -8.63 -10.60 -16.25
C LYS A 193 -8.34 -9.86 -17.53
N GLY A 194 -9.02 -8.75 -17.73
CA GLY A 194 -8.72 -7.85 -18.83
C GLY A 194 -9.63 -6.64 -18.86
N MET A 195 -9.45 -5.82 -19.90
CA MET A 195 -10.31 -4.70 -20.20
C MET A 195 -11.62 -5.21 -20.85
N LEU A 196 -12.50 -5.73 -20.00
CA LEU A 196 -13.70 -6.48 -20.36
C LEU A 196 -14.88 -5.94 -19.56
N THR A 197 -16.08 -5.98 -20.14
CA THR A 197 -17.32 -5.90 -19.34
C THR A 197 -17.50 -7.20 -18.55
N THR A 198 -18.36 -7.18 -17.54
CA THR A 198 -18.61 -8.33 -16.65
C THR A 198 -19.06 -9.57 -17.43
N GLY A 199 -19.98 -9.41 -18.39
CA GLY A 199 -20.48 -10.49 -19.24
C GLY A 199 -19.52 -10.96 -20.35
N GLN A 200 -18.48 -10.18 -20.66
CA GLN A 200 -17.48 -10.56 -21.68
C GLN A 200 -16.42 -11.53 -21.16
N LEU A 201 -16.20 -11.60 -19.84
CA LEU A 201 -15.07 -12.36 -19.25
C LEU A 201 -15.07 -13.84 -19.65
N GLU A 202 -16.20 -14.51 -19.45
CA GLU A 202 -16.36 -15.93 -19.79
C GLU A 202 -16.23 -16.18 -21.30
N VAL A 203 -16.80 -15.28 -22.11
CA VAL A 203 -16.75 -15.39 -23.58
C VAL A 203 -15.32 -15.19 -24.09
N PHE A 204 -14.60 -14.22 -23.54
CA PHE A 204 -13.26 -13.86 -23.97
C PHE A 204 -12.23 -14.94 -23.60
N PHE A 205 -12.38 -15.60 -22.45
CA PHE A 205 -11.55 -16.73 -22.01
C PHE A 205 -12.37 -18.03 -21.98
N PRO A 206 -12.47 -18.77 -23.11
CA PRO A 206 -13.28 -19.99 -23.22
C PRO A 206 -12.92 -21.09 -22.23
N ASP A 207 -11.71 -21.05 -21.65
CA ASP A 207 -11.31 -21.91 -20.53
C ASP A 207 -12.35 -21.89 -19.40
N LEU A 208 -12.89 -20.70 -19.09
CA LEU A 208 -13.80 -20.49 -17.96
C LEU A 208 -15.16 -21.18 -18.13
N SER A 209 -15.56 -21.56 -19.35
CA SER A 209 -16.77 -22.35 -19.62
C SER A 209 -16.51 -23.86 -19.61
N ASN A 210 -15.25 -24.31 -19.45
CA ASN A 210 -14.94 -25.72 -19.48
C ASN A 210 -15.30 -26.40 -18.13
N PRO A 211 -16.09 -27.48 -18.12
CA PRO A 211 -16.47 -28.17 -16.88
C PRO A 211 -15.32 -28.74 -16.05
N LEU A 212 -14.13 -28.92 -16.63
CA LEU A 212 -12.92 -29.36 -15.92
C LEU A 212 -12.24 -28.22 -15.15
N VAL A 213 -12.63 -26.96 -15.39
CA VAL A 213 -12.17 -25.82 -14.60
C VAL A 213 -12.97 -25.79 -13.30
N GLU A 214 -12.43 -26.49 -12.31
CA GLU A 214 -12.99 -26.63 -10.97
C GLU A 214 -12.16 -25.81 -9.98
N SER A 215 -12.83 -25.18 -9.01
CA SER A 215 -12.19 -24.45 -7.92
C SER A 215 -13.03 -24.52 -6.65
N SER A 216 -12.41 -24.43 -5.47
CA SER A 216 -13.13 -24.30 -4.19
C SER A 216 -13.42 -22.85 -3.83
N LEU A 217 -12.84 -21.89 -4.56
CA LEU A 217 -13.10 -20.46 -4.42
C LEU A 217 -13.09 -19.74 -5.77
N ALA A 218 -13.84 -18.65 -5.86
CA ALA A 218 -13.81 -17.71 -6.96
C ALA A 218 -13.89 -16.28 -6.39
N LEU A 219 -12.89 -15.46 -6.68
CA LEU A 219 -12.86 -14.04 -6.35
C LEU A 219 -13.03 -13.24 -7.63
N VAL A 220 -14.10 -12.47 -7.75
CA VAL A 220 -14.42 -11.67 -8.93
C VAL A 220 -14.44 -10.19 -8.62
N HIS A 221 -14.16 -9.39 -9.64
CA HIS A 221 -14.17 -7.95 -9.51
C HIS A 221 -14.58 -7.27 -10.82
N SER A 222 -15.40 -6.22 -10.69
CA SER A 222 -15.74 -5.28 -11.75
C SER A 222 -15.21 -3.90 -11.40
N ARG A 223 -14.39 -3.33 -12.28
CA ARG A 223 -13.75 -2.02 -12.12
C ARG A 223 -14.63 -0.91 -12.73
N PHE A 224 -14.69 0.24 -12.08
CA PHE A 224 -15.15 1.52 -12.63
C PHE A 224 -14.00 2.50 -12.49
N SER A 225 -13.57 3.09 -13.60
CA SER A 225 -12.47 4.03 -13.68
C SER A 225 -12.99 5.44 -13.93
N THR A 226 -12.36 6.46 -13.36
CA THR A 226 -12.65 7.85 -13.76
C THR A 226 -11.98 8.25 -15.08
N ASN A 227 -11.13 7.38 -15.65
CA ASN A 227 -10.47 7.61 -16.93
C ASN A 227 -11.19 6.87 -18.08
N THR A 228 -11.04 7.39 -19.30
CA THR A 228 -11.48 6.71 -20.53
C THR A 228 -10.32 6.01 -21.25
N PHE A 229 -9.15 5.90 -20.62
CA PHE A 229 -7.94 5.36 -21.24
C PHE A 229 -7.83 3.85 -20.98
N PRO A 230 -7.80 3.02 -22.02
CA PRO A 230 -7.74 1.58 -21.87
C PRO A 230 -6.45 1.14 -21.16
N SER A 231 -6.57 0.20 -20.21
CA SER A 231 -5.42 -0.44 -19.56
C SER A 231 -5.76 -1.86 -19.09
N TRP A 232 -5.19 -2.87 -19.76
CA TRP A 232 -5.40 -4.28 -19.41
C TRP A 232 -4.86 -4.66 -18.01
N PRO A 233 -3.66 -4.19 -17.58
CA PRO A 233 -3.09 -4.57 -16.28
C PRO A 233 -3.86 -4.07 -15.07
N LEU A 234 -4.57 -2.94 -15.19
CA LEU A 234 -5.30 -2.29 -14.10
C LEU A 234 -6.62 -3.00 -13.74
N ALA A 235 -7.09 -3.93 -14.57
CA ALA A 235 -8.19 -4.79 -14.19
C ALA A 235 -7.82 -5.60 -12.94
N HIS A 236 -8.81 -5.91 -12.11
CA HIS A 236 -8.68 -6.78 -10.95
C HIS A 236 -9.27 -8.17 -11.26
N PRO A 237 -9.03 -9.20 -10.42
CA PRO A 237 -8.17 -9.20 -9.23
C PRO A 237 -6.68 -8.97 -9.51
N TYR A 238 -5.93 -8.61 -8.47
CA TYR A 238 -4.48 -8.71 -8.44
C TYR A 238 -4.07 -10.09 -7.92
N ARG A 239 -2.82 -10.27 -7.46
CA ARG A 239 -2.25 -11.61 -7.18
C ARG A 239 -2.89 -12.22 -5.93
N TYR A 240 -3.12 -11.40 -4.92
CA TYR A 240 -3.72 -11.79 -3.65
C TYR A 240 -5.01 -11.04 -3.35
N ILE A 241 -5.25 -9.86 -3.94
CA ILE A 241 -6.40 -9.01 -3.56
C ILE A 241 -7.36 -8.64 -4.70
N ALA A 242 -8.60 -8.37 -4.31
CA ALA A 242 -9.53 -7.50 -5.01
C ALA A 242 -9.96 -6.39 -4.05
N HIS A 243 -9.87 -5.14 -4.49
CA HIS A 243 -10.06 -3.98 -3.64
C HIS A 243 -11.18 -3.11 -4.21
N ASN A 244 -12.20 -2.88 -3.38
CA ASN A 244 -13.24 -1.90 -3.64
C ASN A 244 -12.98 -0.69 -2.75
N GLY A 245 -12.50 0.40 -3.34
CA GLY A 245 -12.06 1.53 -2.54
C GLY A 245 -10.95 2.34 -3.19
N GLU A 246 -10.37 3.22 -2.40
CA GLU A 246 -9.24 4.06 -2.77
C GLU A 246 -8.30 4.20 -1.56
N ILE A 247 -6.99 4.01 -1.76
CA ILE A 247 -5.97 4.23 -0.73
C ILE A 247 -5.44 5.66 -0.86
N ASN A 248 -5.99 6.57 -0.07
CA ASN A 248 -5.67 8.01 -0.13
C ASN A 248 -4.25 8.33 0.39
N THR A 249 -3.61 7.41 1.09
CA THR A 249 -2.24 7.52 1.64
C THR A 249 -1.16 6.99 0.70
N VAL A 250 -1.51 6.47 -0.48
CA VAL A 250 -0.62 5.70 -1.38
C VAL A 250 0.71 6.40 -1.69
N LYS A 251 0.72 7.73 -1.87
CA LYS A 251 1.95 8.48 -2.18
C LYS A 251 2.96 8.40 -1.03
N GLY A 252 2.48 8.49 0.22
CA GLY A 252 3.31 8.30 1.41
C GLY A 252 3.82 6.87 1.51
N ASN A 253 2.91 5.90 1.36
CA ASN A 253 3.24 4.47 1.50
C ASN A 253 4.29 4.02 0.47
N ARG A 254 4.19 4.48 -0.78
CA ARG A 254 5.21 4.22 -1.83
C ARG A 254 6.58 4.77 -1.46
N ASN A 255 6.63 6.00 -0.94
CA ASN A 255 7.89 6.62 -0.54
C ASN A 255 8.54 5.90 0.62
N TRP A 256 7.75 5.49 1.62
CA TRP A 256 8.23 4.70 2.75
C TRP A 256 8.74 3.32 2.33
N MET A 257 7.99 2.61 1.48
CA MET A 257 8.47 1.33 0.94
C MET A 257 9.76 1.48 0.15
N ARG A 258 9.91 2.55 -0.63
CA ARG A 258 11.16 2.85 -1.35
C ARG A 258 12.34 3.11 -0.41
N ALA A 259 12.11 3.79 0.71
CA ALA A 259 13.13 3.98 1.72
C ALA A 259 13.51 2.64 2.36
N ARG A 260 12.52 1.79 2.71
CA ARG A 260 12.74 0.49 3.36
C ARG A 260 13.48 -0.53 2.51
N GLU A 261 13.52 -0.37 1.19
CA GLU A 261 14.26 -1.27 0.30
C GLU A 261 15.73 -1.47 0.71
N SER A 262 16.40 -0.48 1.31
CA SER A 262 17.79 -0.66 1.78
C SER A 262 17.91 -1.58 3.00
N LEU A 263 16.83 -1.75 3.77
CA LEU A 263 16.78 -2.58 4.97
C LEU A 263 16.18 -3.97 4.71
N LEU A 264 15.62 -4.21 3.52
CA LEU A 264 14.96 -5.48 3.20
C LEU A 264 15.99 -6.60 3.04
N GLU A 265 15.92 -7.55 3.95
CA GLU A 265 16.65 -8.81 3.86
C GLU A 265 15.68 -9.96 4.16
N SER A 266 15.83 -11.10 3.49
CA SER A 266 15.01 -12.28 3.74
C SER A 266 15.85 -13.54 3.68
N LYS A 267 15.60 -14.45 4.63
CA LYS A 267 16.14 -15.83 4.59
C LYS A 267 15.26 -16.77 3.76
N LEU A 268 14.01 -16.38 3.53
CA LEU A 268 12.99 -17.20 2.88
C LEU A 268 12.95 -16.96 1.38
N ILE A 269 13.03 -15.69 0.95
CA ILE A 269 13.14 -15.34 -0.47
C ILE A 269 14.61 -15.50 -0.86
N PRO A 270 14.95 -16.38 -1.84
CA PRO A 270 16.33 -16.71 -2.15
C PRO A 270 17.08 -15.52 -2.76
N GLY A 271 18.39 -15.46 -2.54
CA GLY A 271 19.30 -14.47 -3.13
C GLY A 271 19.13 -13.03 -2.61
N ASP A 272 19.93 -12.10 -3.14
CA ASP A 272 19.86 -10.69 -2.77
C ASP A 272 18.58 -10.02 -3.30
N LEU A 273 17.79 -9.42 -2.42
CA LEU A 273 16.54 -8.74 -2.77
C LEU A 273 16.76 -7.50 -3.64
N GLN A 274 17.97 -6.93 -3.70
CA GLN A 274 18.26 -5.78 -4.57
C GLN A 274 17.94 -6.04 -6.05
N ARG A 275 18.06 -7.30 -6.49
CA ARG A 275 17.72 -7.71 -7.86
C ARG A 275 16.22 -7.65 -8.18
N LEU A 276 15.37 -7.52 -7.15
CA LEU A 276 13.91 -7.46 -7.23
C LEU A 276 13.37 -6.04 -7.04
N PHE A 277 14.25 -5.04 -6.87
CA PHE A 277 13.85 -3.65 -6.72
C PHE A 277 13.61 -2.95 -8.08
N PRO A 278 12.60 -2.06 -8.19
CA PRO A 278 11.72 -1.62 -7.11
C PRO A 278 10.64 -2.66 -6.75
N ILE A 279 10.34 -2.78 -5.46
CA ILE A 279 9.26 -3.65 -4.97
C ILE A 279 7.90 -3.10 -5.42
N VAL A 280 7.69 -1.79 -5.25
CA VAL A 280 6.45 -1.12 -5.64
C VAL A 280 6.68 -0.31 -6.91
N ASP A 281 5.86 -0.54 -7.93
CA ASP A 281 5.87 0.30 -9.13
C ASP A 281 5.08 1.60 -8.89
N ASN A 282 5.71 2.74 -9.15
CA ASN A 282 5.05 4.05 -9.05
C ASN A 282 4.00 4.28 -10.15
N SER A 283 4.02 3.50 -11.23
CA SER A 283 3.07 3.60 -12.35
C SER A 283 1.81 2.76 -12.18
N GLY A 284 1.78 1.83 -11.22
CA GLY A 284 0.60 1.01 -10.93
C GLY A 284 -0.52 1.80 -10.24
N SER A 285 -1.71 1.21 -10.13
CA SER A 285 -2.76 1.79 -9.27
C SER A 285 -2.39 1.68 -7.78
N ASP A 286 -3.15 2.36 -6.95
CA ASP A 286 -3.05 2.27 -5.49
C ASP A 286 -3.16 0.83 -4.97
N SER A 287 -4.09 0.08 -5.54
CA SER A 287 -4.41 -1.30 -5.25
C SER A 287 -3.32 -2.25 -5.73
N ALA A 288 -2.69 -1.95 -6.88
CA ALA A 288 -1.51 -2.69 -7.34
C ALA A 288 -0.36 -2.55 -6.33
N SER A 289 -0.10 -1.33 -5.86
CA SER A 289 0.94 -1.07 -4.87
C SER A 289 0.67 -1.77 -3.54
N PHE A 290 -0.60 -1.84 -3.11
CA PHE A 290 -0.98 -2.60 -1.93
C PHE A 290 -0.71 -4.10 -2.11
N ASP A 291 -1.12 -4.68 -3.25
CA ASP A 291 -0.90 -6.10 -3.57
C ASP A 291 0.59 -6.47 -3.60
N GLU A 292 1.45 -5.62 -4.18
CA GLU A 292 2.90 -5.83 -4.25
C GLU A 292 3.56 -5.89 -2.86
N VAL A 293 3.13 -5.04 -1.94
CA VAL A 293 3.64 -5.03 -0.56
C VAL A 293 3.08 -6.21 0.22
N LEU A 294 1.79 -6.51 0.07
CA LEU A 294 1.16 -7.66 0.70
C LEU A 294 1.85 -8.97 0.30
N GLU A 295 2.11 -9.14 -0.99
CA GLU A 295 2.81 -10.29 -1.54
C GLU A 295 4.22 -10.42 -0.95
N LEU A 296 4.98 -9.31 -0.86
CA LEU A 296 6.30 -9.32 -0.22
C LEU A 296 6.21 -9.76 1.25
N LEU A 297 5.25 -9.23 2.02
CA LEU A 297 5.07 -9.56 3.44
C LEU A 297 4.68 -11.04 3.63
N TYR A 298 3.79 -11.56 2.79
CA TYR A 298 3.34 -12.94 2.81
C TYR A 298 4.47 -13.91 2.46
N LEU A 299 5.15 -13.68 1.32
CA LEU A 299 6.28 -14.51 0.88
C LEU A 299 7.49 -14.39 1.83
N GLY A 300 7.61 -13.24 2.50
CA GLY A 300 8.56 -12.97 3.56
C GLY A 300 8.28 -13.69 4.88
N GLY A 301 7.18 -14.45 4.98
CA GLY A 301 6.93 -15.39 6.08
C GLY A 301 5.75 -15.05 7.01
N ARG A 302 5.06 -13.92 6.80
CA ARG A 302 3.84 -13.62 7.55
C ARG A 302 2.65 -14.40 6.98
N SER A 303 1.70 -14.77 7.84
CA SER A 303 0.41 -15.26 7.36
C SER A 303 -0.34 -14.14 6.63
N LEU A 304 -1.23 -14.50 5.71
CA LEU A 304 -2.00 -13.49 4.96
C LEU A 304 -2.86 -12.61 5.89
N PRO A 305 -3.57 -13.16 6.91
CA PRO A 305 -4.26 -12.34 7.92
C PRO A 305 -3.34 -11.37 8.68
N HIS A 306 -2.12 -11.80 9.01
CA HIS A 306 -1.14 -10.95 9.69
C HIS A 306 -0.73 -9.77 8.82
N ALA A 307 -0.34 -10.03 7.57
CA ALA A 307 0.07 -8.98 6.65
C ALA A 307 -1.07 -7.98 6.39
N ILE A 308 -2.31 -8.45 6.25
CA ILE A 308 -3.50 -7.59 6.10
C ILE A 308 -3.73 -6.72 7.34
N LEU A 309 -3.70 -7.27 8.56
CA LEU A 309 -3.91 -6.47 9.78
C LEU A 309 -2.76 -5.52 10.09
N MET A 310 -1.57 -5.79 9.57
CA MET A 310 -0.43 -4.87 9.63
C MET A 310 -0.62 -3.69 8.68
N MET A 311 -1.09 -3.92 7.45
CA MET A 311 -1.32 -2.87 6.46
C MET A 311 -2.61 -2.08 6.70
N ILE A 312 -3.68 -2.74 7.14
CA ILE A 312 -5.00 -2.14 7.46
C ILE A 312 -5.32 -2.43 8.94
N PRO A 313 -4.66 -1.75 9.88
CA PRO A 313 -4.90 -1.94 11.31
C PRO A 313 -6.28 -1.40 11.72
N GLU A 314 -6.89 -2.04 12.71
CA GLU A 314 -8.05 -1.52 13.42
C GLU A 314 -7.70 -0.23 14.17
N ALA A 315 -8.67 0.67 14.37
CA ALA A 315 -8.49 1.82 15.25
C ALA A 315 -8.28 1.35 16.71
N TRP A 316 -7.03 1.31 17.16
CA TRP A 316 -6.64 0.65 18.42
C TRP A 316 -6.28 1.62 19.55
N GLU A 317 -5.78 2.81 19.23
CA GLU A 317 -5.18 3.74 20.20
C GLU A 317 -6.19 4.23 21.25
N ASN A 318 -7.35 4.70 20.78
CA ASN A 318 -8.42 5.21 21.64
C ASN A 318 -9.44 4.11 22.04
N HIS A 319 -9.17 2.84 21.73
CA HIS A 319 -10.11 1.75 21.97
C HIS A 319 -10.04 1.24 23.41
N SER A 320 -10.85 1.82 24.30
CA SER A 320 -10.82 1.54 25.75
C SER A 320 -11.01 0.06 26.13
N THR A 321 -11.85 -0.69 25.42
CA THR A 321 -12.19 -2.09 25.76
C THR A 321 -11.34 -3.14 25.06
N MET A 322 -10.33 -2.75 24.27
CA MET A 322 -9.50 -3.70 23.52
C MET A 322 -8.52 -4.40 24.48
N PRO A 323 -8.34 -5.74 24.39
CA PRO A 323 -7.37 -6.46 25.20
C PRO A 323 -5.95 -5.90 25.05
N GLN A 324 -5.20 -5.80 26.16
CA GLN A 324 -3.88 -5.17 26.16
C GLN A 324 -2.90 -5.82 25.17
N LYS A 325 -2.87 -7.16 25.11
CA LYS A 325 -2.01 -7.88 24.15
C LYS A 325 -2.29 -7.50 22.69
N LEU A 326 -3.55 -7.26 22.35
CA LEU A 326 -3.93 -6.83 21.01
C LEU A 326 -3.54 -5.37 20.74
N LYS A 327 -3.65 -4.50 21.75
CA LYS A 327 -3.09 -3.14 21.67
C LYS A 327 -1.58 -3.17 21.46
N ASP A 328 -0.88 -4.03 22.19
CA ASP A 328 0.58 -4.18 22.07
C ASP A 328 0.97 -4.72 20.69
N PHE A 329 0.19 -5.65 20.14
CA PHE A 329 0.34 -6.10 18.74
C PHE A 329 0.26 -4.90 17.78
N TYR A 330 -0.79 -4.08 17.85
CA TYR A 330 -0.94 -2.95 16.93
C TYR A 330 0.10 -1.84 17.17
N ALA A 331 0.41 -1.54 18.42
CA ALA A 331 1.44 -0.56 18.79
C ALA A 331 2.81 -0.97 18.22
N TYR A 332 3.18 -2.25 18.33
CA TYR A 332 4.40 -2.76 17.73
C TYR A 332 4.40 -2.63 16.20
N HIS A 333 3.30 -2.99 15.53
CA HIS A 333 3.24 -2.88 14.07
C HIS A 333 3.22 -1.44 13.58
N SER A 334 2.71 -0.48 14.36
CA SER A 334 2.78 0.95 14.02
C SER A 334 4.21 1.50 13.99
N THR A 335 5.18 0.84 14.64
CA THR A 335 6.60 1.23 14.53
C THR A 335 7.29 0.67 13.28
N LEU A 336 6.64 -0.29 12.59
CA LEU A 336 7.17 -0.97 11.41
C LEU A 336 6.59 -0.44 10.11
N MET A 337 5.31 -0.10 10.11
CA MET A 337 4.58 0.25 8.89
C MET A 337 3.44 1.20 9.21
N GLU A 338 3.37 2.27 8.43
CA GLU A 338 2.23 3.18 8.38
C GLU A 338 0.99 2.48 7.77
N PRO A 339 -0.22 2.82 8.25
CA PRO A 339 -1.45 2.30 7.67
C PRO A 339 -1.62 2.66 6.20
N TRP A 340 -2.06 1.70 5.40
CA TRP A 340 -2.55 1.91 4.04
C TRP A 340 -4.02 2.32 4.12
N ASP A 341 -4.23 3.59 4.45
CA ASP A 341 -5.54 4.15 4.76
C ASP A 341 -6.31 4.68 3.53
N GLY A 342 -7.62 4.83 3.71
CA GLY A 342 -8.60 5.21 2.70
C GLY A 342 -9.82 4.30 2.73
N PRO A 343 -10.94 4.66 2.07
CA PRO A 343 -12.10 3.78 1.98
C PRO A 343 -11.71 2.47 1.33
N ALA A 344 -11.88 1.33 2.02
CA ALA A 344 -11.41 0.06 1.49
C ALA A 344 -12.31 -1.10 1.93
N CYS A 345 -12.69 -1.93 0.97
CA CYS A 345 -13.09 -3.30 1.20
C CYS A 345 -12.12 -4.18 0.42
N VAL A 346 -11.14 -4.73 1.12
CA VAL A 346 -10.10 -5.60 0.53
C VAL A 346 -10.52 -7.04 0.77
N THR A 347 -10.84 -7.75 -0.31
CA THR A 347 -10.99 -9.20 -0.31
C THR A 347 -9.67 -9.82 -0.74
N PHE A 348 -9.18 -10.82 -0.01
CA PHE A 348 -7.85 -11.39 -0.20
C PHE A 348 -7.87 -12.92 -0.17
N THR A 349 -6.93 -13.57 -0.86
CA THR A 349 -6.76 -15.03 -0.83
C THR A 349 -5.35 -15.45 -1.23
N ASP A 350 -4.88 -16.56 -0.66
CA ASP A 350 -3.67 -17.28 -1.09
C ASP A 350 -4.00 -18.63 -1.77
N GLY A 351 -5.27 -18.84 -2.13
CA GLY A 351 -5.76 -20.10 -2.68
C GLY A 351 -6.18 -21.14 -1.63
N LYS A 352 -5.77 -21.01 -0.37
CA LYS A 352 -6.14 -21.92 0.74
C LYS A 352 -7.11 -21.25 1.71
N GLN A 353 -6.88 -19.97 1.97
CA GLN A 353 -7.76 -19.13 2.75
C GLN A 353 -8.30 -18.01 1.88
N VAL A 354 -9.52 -17.57 2.16
CA VAL A 354 -10.12 -16.39 1.53
C VAL A 354 -10.82 -15.56 2.58
N GLY A 355 -10.57 -14.25 2.56
CA GLY A 355 -11.08 -13.36 3.57
C GLY A 355 -11.36 -11.97 3.03
N ALA A 356 -11.92 -11.12 3.89
CA ALA A 356 -12.10 -9.72 3.60
C ALA A 356 -11.98 -8.88 4.87
N VAL A 357 -11.46 -7.68 4.70
CA VAL A 357 -11.38 -6.65 5.74
C VAL A 357 -11.92 -5.34 5.19
N LEU A 358 -12.51 -4.54 6.08
CA LEU A 358 -12.84 -3.16 5.78
C LEU A 358 -11.76 -2.23 6.32
N ASP A 359 -11.68 -1.04 5.76
CA ASP A 359 -10.92 0.05 6.37
C ASP A 359 -11.39 0.33 7.81
N ARG A 360 -10.57 1.06 8.57
CA ARG A 360 -10.81 1.38 9.99
C ARG A 360 -12.16 2.07 10.24
N ASN A 361 -12.72 2.74 9.24
CA ASN A 361 -13.99 3.47 9.32
C ASN A 361 -15.16 2.68 8.71
N GLY A 362 -14.88 1.62 7.95
CA GLY A 362 -15.85 0.81 7.23
C GLY A 362 -16.65 1.60 6.20
N LEU A 363 -15.94 2.36 5.36
CA LEU A 363 -16.53 3.27 4.37
C LEU A 363 -17.10 2.55 3.15
N ARG A 364 -16.83 1.25 3.01
CA ARG A 364 -17.30 0.41 1.90
C ARG A 364 -18.21 -0.72 2.38
N PRO A 365 -19.28 -1.05 1.64
CA PRO A 365 -20.19 -2.12 2.03
C PRO A 365 -19.57 -3.49 1.75
N SER A 366 -19.78 -4.44 2.65
CA SER A 366 -19.50 -5.85 2.41
C SER A 366 -20.43 -6.72 3.25
N ARG A 367 -21.08 -7.70 2.61
CA ARG A 367 -22.07 -8.61 3.22
C ARG A 367 -21.77 -10.05 2.86
N TYR A 368 -22.16 -10.96 3.75
CA TYR A 368 -21.93 -12.38 3.55
C TYR A 368 -23.15 -13.25 3.89
N TRP A 369 -23.20 -14.40 3.24
CA TRP A 369 -24.17 -15.48 3.43
C TRP A 369 -23.42 -16.79 3.58
N VAL A 370 -23.93 -17.64 4.45
CA VAL A 370 -23.48 -19.03 4.61
C VAL A 370 -24.69 -19.92 4.47
N THR A 371 -24.58 -20.94 3.63
CA THR A 371 -25.63 -21.94 3.42
C THR A 371 -25.33 -23.24 4.17
N SER A 372 -26.36 -24.04 4.38
CA SER A 372 -26.31 -25.34 5.06
C SER A 372 -25.51 -26.40 4.32
N ASP A 373 -25.36 -26.26 3.00
CA ASP A 373 -24.50 -27.09 2.16
C ASP A 373 -23.05 -26.57 2.08
N GLY A 374 -22.69 -25.55 2.87
CA GLY A 374 -21.32 -25.09 3.03
C GLY A 374 -20.87 -24.02 2.04
N LEU A 375 -21.78 -23.44 1.23
CA LEU A 375 -21.45 -22.30 0.38
C LEU A 375 -21.31 -21.03 1.20
N VAL A 376 -20.24 -20.28 0.96
CA VAL A 376 -19.99 -18.95 1.51
C VAL A 376 -19.94 -17.96 0.36
N VAL A 377 -20.78 -16.93 0.45
CA VAL A 377 -20.82 -15.84 -0.54
C VAL A 377 -20.57 -14.55 0.21
N LEU A 378 -19.57 -13.79 -0.21
CA LEU A 378 -19.28 -12.43 0.26
C LEU A 378 -19.34 -11.47 -0.92
N SER A 379 -20.00 -10.32 -0.77
CA SER A 379 -20.10 -9.34 -1.85
C SER A 379 -20.31 -7.93 -1.32
N SER A 380 -19.93 -6.94 -2.14
CA SER A 380 -20.29 -5.54 -1.92
C SER A 380 -21.81 -5.30 -1.90
N GLU A 381 -22.62 -6.21 -2.46
CA GLU A 381 -24.08 -6.11 -2.50
C GLU A 381 -24.80 -7.40 -2.09
N VAL A 382 -26.10 -7.25 -1.81
CA VAL A 382 -27.02 -8.38 -1.63
C VAL A 382 -27.58 -8.83 -2.97
N GLY A 383 -27.91 -10.12 -3.10
CA GLY A 383 -28.61 -10.63 -4.28
C GLY A 383 -27.72 -10.87 -5.49
N VAL A 384 -26.40 -10.95 -5.33
CA VAL A 384 -25.48 -11.35 -6.42
C VAL A 384 -25.68 -12.80 -6.86
N LEU A 385 -26.31 -13.62 -6.02
CA LEU A 385 -26.70 -15.01 -6.32
C LEU A 385 -28.09 -15.26 -5.75
N ASP A 386 -28.90 -16.01 -6.51
CA ASP A 386 -30.22 -16.47 -6.06
C ASP A 386 -30.06 -17.72 -5.19
N LEU A 387 -30.04 -17.50 -3.87
CA LEU A 387 -29.86 -18.55 -2.87
C LEU A 387 -31.21 -18.89 -2.21
N PRO A 388 -31.64 -20.17 -2.19
CA PRO A 388 -32.86 -20.59 -1.52
C PRO A 388 -32.89 -20.14 -0.05
N PRO A 389 -33.90 -19.37 0.41
CA PRO A 389 -33.94 -18.85 1.77
C PRO A 389 -33.85 -19.93 2.84
N GLU A 390 -34.43 -21.11 2.62
CA GLU A 390 -34.35 -22.25 3.54
C GLU A 390 -32.95 -22.83 3.73
N LYS A 391 -32.04 -22.62 2.77
CA LYS A 391 -30.66 -23.10 2.87
C LYS A 391 -29.78 -22.18 3.69
N ILE A 392 -30.17 -20.93 3.94
CA ILE A 392 -29.28 -19.93 4.51
C ILE A 392 -29.22 -20.06 6.03
N VAL A 393 -28.03 -20.38 6.57
CA VAL A 393 -27.81 -20.60 8.01
C VAL A 393 -27.22 -19.38 8.72
N ARG A 394 -26.47 -18.52 8.01
CA ARG A 394 -25.90 -17.27 8.56
C ARG A 394 -25.96 -16.17 7.51
N LYS A 395 -26.33 -14.96 7.94
CA LYS A 395 -26.25 -13.72 7.14
C LYS A 395 -25.60 -12.65 7.99
N GLY A 396 -24.70 -11.85 7.40
CA GLY A 396 -24.04 -10.77 8.12
C GLY A 396 -23.48 -9.68 7.23
N ARG A 397 -22.86 -8.70 7.88
CA ARG A 397 -22.07 -7.64 7.25
C ARG A 397 -20.71 -7.58 7.91
N LEU A 398 -19.69 -7.18 7.16
CA LEU A 398 -18.41 -6.83 7.76
C LEU A 398 -18.56 -5.56 8.57
N GLN A 399 -17.79 -5.48 9.66
CA GLN A 399 -17.76 -4.34 10.56
C GLN A 399 -16.36 -3.69 10.49
N PRO A 400 -16.24 -2.37 10.64
CA PRO A 400 -14.94 -1.71 10.74
C PRO A 400 -14.05 -2.43 11.77
N GLY A 401 -12.78 -2.62 11.44
CA GLY A 401 -11.81 -3.29 12.31
C GLY A 401 -11.91 -4.82 12.38
N LYS A 402 -12.98 -5.45 11.86
CA LYS A 402 -13.13 -6.91 11.89
C LYS A 402 -12.72 -7.57 10.59
N MET A 403 -12.07 -8.73 10.71
CA MET A 403 -11.72 -9.60 9.59
C MET A 403 -12.75 -10.72 9.46
N PHE A 404 -13.19 -10.96 8.23
CA PHE A 404 -13.89 -12.18 7.85
C PHE A 404 -12.91 -13.12 7.17
N LEU A 405 -12.76 -14.36 7.66
CA LEU A 405 -11.81 -15.32 7.11
C LEU A 405 -12.46 -16.71 6.98
N VAL A 406 -12.37 -17.28 5.79
CA VAL A 406 -12.74 -18.66 5.49
C VAL A 406 -11.46 -19.45 5.27
N ASP A 407 -11.28 -20.48 6.07
CA ASP A 407 -10.24 -21.47 5.83
C ASP A 407 -10.86 -22.66 5.10
N ILE A 408 -10.47 -22.83 3.84
CA ILE A 408 -11.01 -23.88 2.96
C ILE A 408 -10.39 -25.23 3.33
N GLU A 409 -9.14 -25.26 3.79
CA GLU A 409 -8.47 -26.50 4.20
C GLU A 409 -9.09 -27.05 5.50
N GLU A 410 -9.40 -26.18 6.47
CA GLU A 410 -10.11 -26.57 7.70
C GLU A 410 -11.63 -26.69 7.52
N GLY A 411 -12.18 -26.17 6.42
CA GLY A 411 -13.60 -26.22 6.11
C GLY A 411 -14.48 -25.41 7.06
N ARG A 412 -13.97 -24.28 7.57
CA ARG A 412 -14.69 -23.43 8.52
C ARG A 412 -14.40 -21.94 8.36
N ILE A 413 -15.26 -21.13 8.95
CA ILE A 413 -15.04 -19.70 9.13
C ILE A 413 -14.24 -19.51 10.43
N ILE A 414 -13.12 -18.80 10.34
CA ILE A 414 -12.32 -18.42 11.52
C ILE A 414 -12.87 -17.10 12.05
N GLU A 415 -13.26 -17.07 13.32
CA GLU A 415 -13.84 -15.86 13.92
C GLU A 415 -12.74 -14.81 14.22
N ASP A 416 -13.10 -13.52 14.10
CA ASP A 416 -12.17 -12.38 14.24
C ASP A 416 -11.35 -12.42 15.53
N ASP A 417 -11.99 -12.74 16.66
CA ASP A 417 -11.34 -12.85 17.98
C ASP A 417 -10.28 -13.97 18.01
N GLU A 418 -10.50 -15.07 17.29
CA GLU A 418 -9.55 -16.18 17.20
C GLU A 418 -8.31 -15.75 16.39
N ILE A 419 -8.52 -15.08 15.26
CA ILE A 419 -7.44 -14.55 14.40
C ILE A 419 -6.58 -13.58 15.21
N LYS A 420 -7.22 -12.54 15.78
CA LYS A 420 -6.52 -11.47 16.50
C LYS A 420 -5.81 -11.97 17.74
N LYS A 421 -6.42 -12.89 18.49
CA LYS A 421 -5.78 -13.51 19.65
C LYS A 421 -4.55 -14.32 19.26
N THR A 422 -4.67 -15.16 18.22
CA THR A 422 -3.55 -15.98 17.72
C THR A 422 -2.39 -15.10 17.28
N LEU A 423 -2.67 -14.01 16.56
CA LEU A 423 -1.66 -13.07 16.11
C LEU A 423 -1.04 -12.28 17.28
N ALA A 424 -1.84 -11.78 18.22
CA ALA A 424 -1.35 -11.08 19.39
C ALA A 424 -0.50 -11.97 20.32
N ASP A 425 -0.73 -13.29 20.32
CA ASP A 425 0.04 -14.27 21.07
C ASP A 425 1.23 -14.86 20.28
N SER A 426 1.42 -14.48 19.00
CA SER A 426 2.45 -15.06 18.13
C SER A 426 3.88 -14.64 18.49
N ALA A 427 4.04 -13.51 19.19
CA ALA A 427 5.31 -12.99 19.67
C ALA A 427 5.14 -12.19 20.98
N PRO A 428 6.20 -12.00 21.77
CA PRO A 428 6.13 -11.26 23.03
C PRO A 428 6.16 -9.73 22.80
N TYR A 429 5.14 -9.20 22.10
CA TYR A 429 5.07 -7.78 21.72
C TYR A 429 5.13 -6.83 22.91
N THR A 430 4.48 -7.19 24.03
CA THR A 430 4.53 -6.43 25.28
C THR A 430 5.96 -6.25 25.78
N ASP A 431 6.75 -7.34 25.80
CA ASP A 431 8.13 -7.31 26.27
C ASP A 431 9.03 -6.50 25.32
N TRP A 432 8.80 -6.62 24.01
CA TRP A 432 9.51 -5.85 23.00
C TRP A 432 9.27 -4.34 23.16
N LEU A 433 8.00 -3.94 23.27
CA LEU A 433 7.64 -2.54 23.49
C LEU A 433 8.23 -2.00 24.80
N HIS A 434 8.17 -2.76 25.89
CA HIS A 434 8.79 -2.36 27.15
C HIS A 434 10.31 -2.15 27.06
N ALA A 435 10.99 -2.92 26.20
CA ALA A 435 12.45 -2.85 26.05
C ALA A 435 12.91 -1.74 25.09
N GLY A 436 12.12 -1.39 24.08
CA GLY A 436 12.54 -0.50 23.00
C GLY A 436 11.75 0.80 22.86
N PHE A 437 10.47 0.80 23.20
CA PHE A 437 9.56 1.89 22.88
C PHE A 437 9.52 2.94 23.99
N VAL A 438 10.29 4.01 23.82
CA VAL A 438 10.50 5.04 24.84
C VAL A 438 9.44 6.12 24.70
N ARG A 439 8.69 6.43 25.77
CA ARG A 439 7.77 7.58 25.74
C ARG A 439 8.56 8.86 25.98
N LEU A 440 8.29 9.91 25.20
CA LEU A 440 8.92 11.22 25.39
C LEU A 440 8.71 11.79 26.81
N SER A 441 7.56 11.49 27.44
CA SER A 441 7.27 11.86 28.83
C SER A 441 8.26 11.29 29.83
N ASP A 442 8.80 10.11 29.55
CA ASP A 442 9.64 9.33 30.46
C ASP A 442 11.12 9.72 30.35
N LEU A 443 11.48 10.51 29.33
CA LEU A 443 12.83 11.05 29.18
C LEU A 443 13.14 12.12 30.25
N PRO A 444 14.39 12.20 30.74
CA PRO A 444 14.79 13.14 31.78
C PRO A 444 14.49 14.60 31.41
N SER A 445 13.90 15.35 32.33
CA SER A 445 13.66 16.78 32.14
C SER A 445 14.97 17.56 31.94
N ARG A 446 14.92 18.58 31.08
CA ARG A 446 16.04 19.49 30.80
C ARG A 446 15.69 20.91 31.27
N GLU A 447 16.69 21.78 31.31
CA GLU A 447 16.52 23.15 31.77
C GLU A 447 15.66 23.96 30.79
N HIS A 448 14.61 24.60 31.31
CA HIS A 448 13.72 25.44 30.53
C HIS A 448 14.39 26.78 30.20
N ILE A 449 14.56 27.08 28.91
CA ILE A 449 15.19 28.33 28.45
C ILE A 449 14.13 29.39 28.16
N VAL A 450 14.15 30.48 28.92
CA VAL A 450 13.28 31.64 28.70
C VAL A 450 13.99 32.69 27.85
N TYR A 451 13.42 33.01 26.68
CA TYR A 451 13.94 34.07 25.82
C TYR A 451 13.36 35.44 26.21
N PRO A 452 14.18 36.51 26.23
CA PRO A 452 13.69 37.86 26.51
C PRO A 452 12.80 38.37 25.38
N HIS A 453 11.84 39.24 25.71
CA HIS A 453 10.87 39.78 24.75
C HIS A 453 11.54 40.43 23.52
N SER A 454 12.64 41.15 23.71
CA SER A 454 13.40 41.77 22.61
C SER A 454 13.93 40.75 21.59
N SER A 455 14.32 39.55 22.05
CA SER A 455 14.74 38.45 21.19
C SER A 455 13.57 37.89 20.40
N VAL A 456 12.40 37.74 21.03
CA VAL A 456 11.17 37.24 20.38
C VAL A 456 10.74 38.18 19.26
N VAL A 457 10.65 39.49 19.53
CA VAL A 457 10.27 40.50 18.53
C VAL A 457 11.23 40.52 17.34
N ARG A 458 12.54 40.37 17.59
CA ARG A 458 13.53 40.29 16.52
C ARG A 458 13.30 39.08 15.62
N ARG A 459 13.04 37.91 16.20
CA ARG A 459 12.75 36.67 15.46
C ARG A 459 11.43 36.77 14.68
N GLN A 460 10.37 37.31 15.30
CA GLN A 460 9.10 37.55 14.62
C GLN A 460 9.28 38.35 13.33
N ARG A 461 10.07 39.44 13.38
CA ARG A 461 10.40 40.23 12.19
C ARG A 461 11.19 39.44 11.15
N ALA A 462 12.17 38.64 11.58
CA ALA A 462 12.98 37.83 10.66
C ALA A 462 12.16 36.77 9.91
N PHE A 463 11.15 36.18 10.58
CA PHE A 463 10.24 35.18 10.00
C PHE A 463 8.98 35.77 9.37
N GLY A 464 8.88 37.10 9.28
CA GLY A 464 7.77 37.77 8.59
C GLY A 464 6.44 37.84 9.34
N TYR A 465 6.42 37.55 10.65
CA TYR A 465 5.21 37.70 11.47
C TYR A 465 4.74 39.16 11.51
N THR A 466 3.46 39.35 11.25
CA THR A 466 2.78 40.64 11.30
C THR A 466 2.01 40.82 12.60
N GLU A 467 1.71 42.07 12.95
CA GLU A 467 0.86 42.38 14.11
C GLU A 467 -0.54 41.76 13.95
N GLU A 468 -1.04 41.71 12.71
CA GLU A 468 -2.33 41.10 12.38
C GLU A 468 -2.33 39.60 12.66
N GLU A 469 -1.35 38.84 12.18
CA GLU A 469 -1.24 37.40 12.47
C GLU A 469 -1.10 37.14 13.98
N ILE A 470 -0.28 37.92 14.68
CA ILE A 470 -0.11 37.75 16.13
C ILE A 470 -1.43 38.02 16.86
N ARG A 471 -2.15 39.08 16.49
CA ARG A 471 -3.37 39.52 17.19
C ARG A 471 -4.62 38.71 16.81
N ILE A 472 -4.78 38.38 15.53
CA ILE A 472 -5.99 37.74 14.99
C ILE A 472 -5.85 36.21 14.97
N ILE A 473 -4.64 35.67 14.78
CA ILE A 473 -4.42 34.22 14.65
C ILE A 473 -3.82 33.64 15.94
N ILE A 474 -2.61 34.05 16.29
CA ILE A 474 -1.86 33.42 17.39
C ILE A 474 -2.49 33.70 18.76
N THR A 475 -2.90 34.93 19.03
CA THR A 475 -3.46 35.31 20.33
C THR A 475 -4.77 34.56 20.64
N PRO A 476 -5.74 34.44 19.71
CA PRO A 476 -6.93 33.63 19.95
C PRO A 476 -6.63 32.14 20.11
N MET A 477 -5.74 31.55 19.29
CA MET A 477 -5.32 30.16 19.46
C MET A 477 -4.77 29.89 20.86
N ALA A 478 -3.88 30.75 21.34
CA ALA A 478 -3.27 30.62 22.67
C ALA A 478 -4.27 30.81 23.81
N LYS A 479 -5.29 31.68 23.65
CA LYS A 479 -6.29 31.95 24.70
C LYS A 479 -7.40 30.92 24.75
N ASN A 480 -7.86 30.45 23.58
CA ASN A 480 -9.09 29.68 23.46
C ASN A 480 -8.84 28.19 23.19
N GLY A 481 -7.64 27.81 22.74
CA GLY A 481 -7.30 26.42 22.41
C GLY A 481 -7.83 25.95 21.05
N TYR A 482 -8.35 26.85 20.21
CA TYR A 482 -8.80 26.55 18.85
C TYR A 482 -8.49 27.72 17.90
N GLU A 483 -8.39 27.42 16.61
CA GLU A 483 -8.13 28.43 15.58
C GLU A 483 -9.26 29.46 15.46
N PRO A 484 -8.97 30.74 15.15
CA PRO A 484 -10.02 31.73 14.97
C PRO A 484 -10.89 31.42 13.75
N LEU A 485 -12.20 31.64 13.88
CA LEU A 485 -13.11 31.57 12.74
C LEU A 485 -13.11 32.89 11.96
N GLY A 486 -12.93 32.78 10.63
CA GLY A 486 -13.08 33.87 9.67
C GLY A 486 -14.39 33.76 8.87
N SER A 487 -14.63 34.74 8.00
CA SER A 487 -15.71 34.71 7.01
C SER A 487 -15.30 35.45 5.74
N MET A 488 -16.08 35.32 4.67
CA MET A 488 -15.76 35.77 3.30
C MET A 488 -14.62 34.97 2.63
N GLY A 489 -14.54 35.05 1.31
CA GLY A 489 -13.43 34.47 0.54
C GLY A 489 -12.16 35.30 0.63
N THR A 490 -11.01 34.70 0.33
CA THR A 490 -9.74 35.43 0.22
C THR A 490 -9.73 36.27 -1.06
N ASP A 491 -9.60 37.59 -0.91
CA ASP A 491 -9.49 38.57 -2.00
C ASP A 491 -8.02 38.97 -2.28
N THR A 492 -7.09 38.36 -1.56
CA THR A 492 -5.65 38.60 -1.73
C THR A 492 -5.11 37.89 -2.98
N PRO A 493 -4.10 38.47 -3.67
CA PRO A 493 -3.44 37.78 -4.77
C PRO A 493 -2.85 36.44 -4.32
N ILE A 494 -2.90 35.42 -5.18
CA ILE A 494 -2.14 34.19 -4.96
C ILE A 494 -0.66 34.53 -4.75
N ALA A 495 0.06 33.73 -3.96
CA ALA A 495 1.41 34.06 -3.51
C ALA A 495 2.37 34.44 -4.65
N ALA A 496 2.27 33.76 -5.80
CA ALA A 496 3.08 34.03 -6.99
C ALA A 496 2.85 35.40 -7.65
N LEU A 497 1.70 36.03 -7.41
CA LEU A 497 1.32 37.35 -7.94
C LEU A 497 1.38 38.46 -6.87
N SER A 498 1.75 38.13 -5.63
CA SER A 498 1.79 39.09 -4.55
C SER A 498 2.96 40.06 -4.73
N GLU A 499 2.70 41.36 -4.58
CA GLU A 499 3.75 42.38 -4.50
C GLU A 499 4.42 42.42 -3.10
N LYS A 500 3.86 41.71 -2.12
CA LYS A 500 4.40 41.59 -0.76
C LYS A 500 5.20 40.29 -0.61
N PRO A 501 6.23 40.25 0.25
CA PRO A 501 6.89 39.00 0.62
C PRO A 501 5.87 38.00 1.18
N ARG A 502 5.88 36.78 0.66
CA ARG A 502 5.02 35.67 1.10
C ARG A 502 5.87 34.54 1.66
N LEU A 503 5.31 33.77 2.59
CA LEU A 503 5.99 32.61 3.14
C LEU A 503 5.94 31.47 2.13
N LEU A 504 6.92 30.56 2.19
CA LEU A 504 6.94 29.41 1.29
C LEU A 504 5.68 28.54 1.42
N PHE A 505 5.07 28.49 2.61
CA PHE A 505 3.81 27.79 2.86
C PHE A 505 2.65 28.30 2.01
N ASP A 506 2.62 29.58 1.63
CA ASP A 506 1.54 30.17 0.83
C ASP A 506 1.52 29.66 -0.63
N TYR A 507 2.60 29.01 -1.07
CA TYR A 507 2.69 28.42 -2.41
C TYR A 507 2.13 27.00 -2.46
N PHE A 508 1.79 26.41 -1.32
CA PHE A 508 1.24 25.06 -1.21
C PHE A 508 -0.24 25.15 -0.84
N ALA A 509 -1.09 24.55 -1.67
CA ALA A 509 -2.50 24.36 -1.35
C ALA A 509 -2.71 23.00 -0.69
N GLN A 510 -3.55 22.96 0.34
CA GLN A 510 -3.99 21.71 0.93
C GLN A 510 -4.90 20.99 -0.06
N LEU A 511 -4.59 19.73 -0.35
CA LEU A 511 -5.49 18.88 -1.12
C LEU A 511 -6.63 18.44 -0.23
N PHE A 512 -7.82 18.29 -0.81
CA PHE A 512 -8.99 17.76 -0.14
C PHE A 512 -9.65 16.71 -1.01
N ALA A 513 -10.30 15.76 -0.36
CA ALA A 513 -11.03 14.69 -1.02
C ALA A 513 -12.37 15.20 -1.55
N GLN A 514 -12.70 14.85 -2.80
CA GLN A 514 -13.97 15.18 -3.42
C GLN A 514 -14.44 14.02 -4.30
N VAL A 515 -15.65 13.51 -4.04
CA VAL A 515 -16.31 12.41 -4.75
C VAL A 515 -15.62 11.03 -4.57
N THR A 516 -14.33 10.91 -4.82
CA THR A 516 -13.60 9.62 -4.86
C THR A 516 -13.50 8.95 -3.49
N ASN A 517 -13.20 9.76 -2.46
CA ASN A 517 -13.24 9.38 -1.06
C ASN A 517 -13.93 10.46 -0.20
N PRO A 518 -14.62 10.10 0.90
CA PRO A 518 -15.21 11.07 1.82
C PRO A 518 -14.16 11.65 2.77
N PRO A 519 -14.27 12.94 3.16
CA PRO A 519 -13.53 13.47 4.30
C PRO A 519 -14.06 12.88 5.62
N LEU A 520 -13.21 12.86 6.64
CA LEU A 520 -13.57 12.42 8.00
C LEU A 520 -13.96 13.61 8.88
N ASP A 521 -14.86 13.37 9.83
CA ASP A 521 -15.20 14.35 10.87
C ASP A 521 -14.23 14.19 12.04
N ALA A 522 -13.15 14.98 12.06
CA ALA A 522 -12.10 14.89 13.07
C ALA A 522 -12.59 15.09 14.52
N ILE A 523 -13.80 15.65 14.73
CA ILE A 523 -14.38 15.88 16.05
C ILE A 523 -15.30 14.72 16.45
N ARG A 524 -16.21 14.32 15.55
CA ARG A 524 -17.19 13.26 15.85
C ARG A 524 -16.60 11.85 15.72
N GLU A 525 -15.57 11.71 14.91
CA GLU A 525 -14.89 10.45 14.61
C GLU A 525 -13.46 10.46 15.18
N GLU A 526 -13.21 11.19 16.28
CA GLU A 526 -11.90 11.26 16.95
C GLU A 526 -11.37 9.88 17.37
N LEU A 527 -12.26 8.92 17.67
CA LEU A 527 -11.87 7.56 18.06
C LEU A 527 -11.10 6.79 16.98
N VAL A 528 -11.27 7.15 15.70
CA VAL A 528 -10.62 6.49 14.55
C VAL A 528 -9.45 7.29 13.99
N THR A 529 -9.21 8.50 14.51
CA THR A 529 -8.08 9.34 14.14
C THR A 529 -6.98 9.29 15.20
N SER A 530 -5.75 9.52 14.76
CA SER A 530 -4.59 9.66 15.64
C SER A 530 -3.59 10.64 15.03
N LEU A 531 -2.94 11.39 15.91
CA LEU A 531 -1.80 12.24 15.60
C LEU A 531 -0.51 11.72 16.27
N GLY A 532 -0.58 10.54 16.89
CA GLY A 532 0.56 9.85 17.44
C GLY A 532 1.56 9.49 16.35
N SER A 533 2.84 9.57 16.68
CA SER A 533 3.94 9.23 15.78
C SER A 533 5.12 8.67 16.57
N SER A 534 6.15 8.23 15.87
CA SER A 534 7.40 7.79 16.46
C SER A 534 8.60 8.36 15.69
N ILE A 535 9.70 8.55 16.40
CA ILE A 535 10.98 8.98 15.84
C ILE A 535 12.08 8.03 16.26
N GLY A 536 12.93 7.63 15.31
CA GLY A 536 14.04 6.73 15.56
C GLY A 536 14.31 5.83 14.35
N PRO A 537 15.27 4.90 14.48
CA PRO A 537 15.62 4.00 13.39
C PRO A 537 14.51 2.99 13.11
N GLU A 538 14.25 2.76 11.84
CA GLU A 538 13.49 1.60 11.36
C GLU A 538 14.41 0.38 11.22
N HIS A 539 13.81 -0.80 11.14
CA HIS A 539 14.52 -2.07 10.98
C HIS A 539 13.93 -2.87 9.83
N ASN A 540 14.58 -3.98 9.48
CA ASN A 540 14.10 -4.87 8.43
C ASN A 540 12.63 -5.27 8.62
N LEU A 541 11.81 -4.92 7.63
CA LEU A 541 10.38 -5.18 7.60
C LEU A 541 10.06 -6.69 7.62
N LEU A 542 10.94 -7.53 7.08
CA LEU A 542 10.70 -8.98 6.91
C LEU A 542 11.25 -9.84 8.04
N ASP A 543 12.11 -9.29 8.90
CA ASP A 543 12.66 -9.99 10.08
C ASP A 543 12.51 -9.10 11.33
N PRO A 544 11.27 -8.85 11.78
CA PRO A 544 11.01 -7.93 12.88
C PRO A 544 11.37 -8.56 14.23
N GLY A 545 11.91 -7.77 15.17
CA GLY A 545 12.16 -8.20 16.54
C GLY A 545 12.18 -7.05 17.53
N ALA A 546 12.67 -7.31 18.76
CA ALA A 546 12.68 -6.30 19.83
C ALA A 546 13.37 -4.97 19.43
N ALA A 547 14.40 -5.04 18.57
CA ALA A 547 15.11 -3.85 18.11
C ALA A 547 14.25 -2.95 17.20
N SER A 548 13.25 -3.52 16.51
CA SER A 548 12.41 -2.82 15.54
C SER A 548 11.49 -1.75 16.13
N CYS A 549 11.29 -1.76 17.45
CA CYS A 549 10.49 -0.76 18.16
C CYS A 549 11.33 0.21 19.00
N ARG A 550 12.66 0.25 18.79
CA ARG A 550 13.58 1.18 19.46
C ARG A 550 13.43 2.62 18.97
N GLN A 551 12.32 3.23 19.33
CA GLN A 551 11.91 4.56 18.87
C GLN A 551 11.34 5.36 20.03
N ILE A 552 11.34 6.69 19.90
CA ILE A 552 10.67 7.60 20.82
C ILE A 552 9.25 7.80 20.33
N SER A 553 8.27 7.49 21.17
CA SER A 553 6.85 7.74 20.94
C SER A 553 6.52 9.21 21.20
N LEU A 554 5.85 9.82 20.23
CA LEU A 554 5.28 11.15 20.28
C LEU A 554 3.76 11.02 20.29
N GLN A 555 3.08 11.59 21.28
CA GLN A 555 1.62 11.63 21.30
C GLN A 555 1.04 12.63 20.30
N PHE A 556 1.83 13.65 19.97
CA PHE A 556 1.45 14.73 19.07
C PHE A 556 2.70 15.24 18.34
N PRO A 557 2.61 15.64 17.06
CA PRO A 557 3.77 16.06 16.28
C PRO A 557 4.28 17.47 16.67
N VAL A 558 3.46 18.27 17.36
CA VAL A 558 3.89 19.57 17.90
C VAL A 558 4.40 19.36 19.31
N ILE A 559 5.69 19.59 19.49
CA ILE A 559 6.38 19.49 20.77
C ILE A 559 6.83 20.87 21.24
N ASP A 560 6.96 21.04 22.55
CA ASP A 560 7.47 22.28 23.13
C ASP A 560 9.02 22.31 23.21
N ASN A 561 9.56 23.41 23.75
CA ASN A 561 11.01 23.59 23.87
C ASN A 561 11.66 22.60 24.85
N ASP A 562 10.94 22.18 25.88
CA ASP A 562 11.46 21.30 26.92
C ASP A 562 11.51 19.88 26.38
N GLU A 563 10.45 19.45 25.70
CA GLU A 563 10.37 18.20 24.95
C GLU A 563 11.45 18.10 23.86
N LEU A 564 11.64 19.15 23.06
CA LEU A 564 12.73 19.19 22.08
C LEU A 564 14.10 19.06 22.75
N ALA A 565 14.31 19.71 23.91
CA ALA A 565 15.55 19.59 24.66
C ALA A 565 15.78 18.15 25.17
N LYS A 566 14.73 17.42 25.56
CA LYS A 566 14.82 15.99 25.90
C LYS A 566 15.34 15.18 24.72
N ILE A 567 14.84 15.44 23.51
CA ILE A 567 15.25 14.73 22.28
C ILE A 567 16.71 15.04 21.92
N ILE A 568 17.10 16.33 21.91
CA ILE A 568 18.48 16.76 21.58
C ILE A 568 19.51 16.14 22.55
N HIS A 569 19.12 15.92 23.79
CA HIS A 569 19.99 15.37 24.83
C HIS A 569 19.60 13.95 25.24
N VAL A 570 18.90 13.20 24.38
CA VAL A 570 18.40 11.87 24.71
C VAL A 570 19.51 10.89 25.07
N ASN A 571 20.68 11.04 24.43
CA ASN A 571 21.87 10.22 24.68
C ASN A 571 23.01 11.00 25.39
N ALA A 572 22.70 12.09 26.09
CA ALA A 572 23.73 12.90 26.77
C ALA A 572 24.48 12.10 27.85
N ASP A 573 23.78 11.17 28.51
CA ASP A 573 24.31 10.35 29.60
C ASP A 573 24.92 9.02 29.10
N GLY A 574 24.85 8.74 27.77
CA GLY A 574 25.39 7.54 27.14
C GLY A 574 24.50 6.28 27.23
N ASP A 575 23.34 6.38 27.87
CA ASP A 575 22.44 5.25 28.11
C ASP A 575 21.56 4.87 26.90
N GLN A 576 21.50 5.73 25.87
CA GLN A 576 20.60 5.57 24.71
C GLN A 576 21.34 5.77 23.38
N PRO A 577 22.43 5.03 23.09
CA PRO A 577 23.23 5.22 21.87
C PRO A 577 22.42 5.00 20.59
N GLY A 578 21.38 4.16 20.64
CA GLY A 578 20.47 3.92 19.52
C GLY A 578 19.53 5.09 19.17
N LEU A 579 19.52 6.16 19.98
CA LEU A 579 18.67 7.35 19.79
C LEU A 579 19.50 8.62 19.64
N ALA A 580 20.82 8.52 19.43
CA ALA A 580 21.70 9.68 19.33
C ALA A 580 21.18 10.71 18.31
N SER A 581 21.10 11.98 18.73
CA SER A 581 20.59 13.06 17.89
C SER A 581 21.70 13.96 17.38
N HIS A 582 21.58 14.45 16.15
CA HIS A 582 22.44 15.49 15.57
C HIS A 582 21.62 16.74 15.24
N VAL A 583 22.11 17.91 15.64
CA VAL A 583 21.45 19.20 15.38
C VAL A 583 22.13 19.90 14.21
N VAL A 584 21.39 20.04 13.12
CA VAL A 584 21.86 20.72 11.91
C VAL A 584 21.46 22.17 11.94
N ARG A 585 22.43 23.05 11.65
CA ARG A 585 22.19 24.49 11.54
C ARG A 585 21.71 24.86 10.14
N GLY A 586 20.41 25.11 10.02
CA GLY A 586 19.72 25.57 8.81
C GLY A 586 19.85 27.07 8.56
N LEU A 587 21.06 27.62 8.61
CA LEU A 587 21.34 29.04 8.36
C LEU A 587 22.27 29.20 7.16
N PHE A 588 22.05 30.24 6.34
CA PHE A 588 22.88 30.56 5.17
C PHE A 588 23.37 32.01 5.17
N ASN A 589 24.54 32.26 4.60
CA ASN A 589 25.12 33.60 4.54
C ASN A 589 24.38 34.49 3.54
N ILE A 590 23.92 35.65 4.00
CA ILE A 590 23.14 36.60 3.17
C ILE A 590 23.97 37.26 2.07
N ALA A 591 25.28 37.44 2.28
CA ALA A 591 26.15 38.17 1.35
C ALA A 591 26.29 37.46 -0.01
N GLY A 592 26.14 36.13 -0.03
CA GLY A 592 26.18 35.33 -1.26
C GLY A 592 24.82 35.15 -1.96
N GLY A 593 23.75 35.74 -1.41
CA GLY A 593 22.39 35.68 -1.97
C GLY A 593 21.89 34.25 -2.21
N GLY A 594 21.07 34.06 -3.25
CA GLY A 594 20.46 32.75 -3.55
C GLY A 594 21.48 31.64 -3.86
N LYS A 595 22.68 31.98 -4.35
CA LYS A 595 23.74 30.98 -4.56
C LYS A 595 24.25 30.42 -3.24
N SER A 596 24.37 31.25 -2.20
CA SER A 596 24.76 30.78 -0.86
C SER A 596 23.69 29.90 -0.23
N LEU A 597 22.41 30.18 -0.47
CA LEU A 597 21.32 29.32 -0.02
C LEU A 597 21.42 27.93 -0.65
N VAL A 598 21.60 27.85 -1.97
CA VAL A 598 21.78 26.57 -2.68
C VAL A 598 23.00 25.82 -2.18
N ALA A 599 24.15 26.51 -2.06
CA ALA A 599 25.37 25.90 -1.55
C ALA A 599 25.18 25.32 -0.14
N ARG A 600 24.54 26.08 0.76
CA ARG A 600 24.28 25.61 2.14
C ARG A 600 23.34 24.40 2.17
N ILE A 601 22.34 24.34 1.29
CA ILE A 601 21.47 23.16 1.21
C ILE A 601 22.27 21.91 0.80
N GLU A 602 23.17 22.01 -0.16
CA GLU A 602 24.03 20.87 -0.55
C GLU A 602 25.03 20.49 0.55
N GLU A 603 25.56 21.47 1.29
CA GLU A 603 26.38 21.21 2.48
C GLU A 603 25.59 20.47 3.56
N ILE A 604 24.36 20.91 3.85
CA ILE A 604 23.49 20.28 4.84
C ILE A 604 23.16 18.84 4.44
N ARG A 605 22.90 18.57 3.16
CA ARG A 605 22.68 17.19 2.70
C ARG A 605 23.85 16.28 3.04
N ARG A 606 25.08 16.72 2.76
CA ARG A 606 26.30 15.97 3.10
C ARG A 606 26.49 15.85 4.62
N GLU A 607 26.32 16.96 5.37
CA GLU A 607 26.43 16.99 6.83
C GLU A 607 25.48 15.97 7.49
N VAL A 608 24.26 15.86 6.97
CA VAL A 608 23.28 14.88 7.47
C VAL A 608 23.70 13.45 7.15
N SER A 609 24.16 13.17 5.93
CA SER A 609 24.65 11.83 5.57
C SER A 609 25.84 11.42 6.43
N GLU A 610 26.82 12.31 6.61
CA GLU A 610 27.99 12.11 7.50
C GLU A 610 27.54 11.86 8.95
N ALA A 611 26.60 12.65 9.48
CA ALA A 611 26.09 12.45 10.84
C ALA A 611 25.41 11.09 11.04
N ILE A 612 24.67 10.60 10.04
CA ILE A 612 24.03 9.28 10.09
C ILE A 612 25.08 8.16 10.08
N GLU A 613 26.11 8.28 9.24
CA GLU A 613 27.26 7.37 9.20
C GLU A 613 28.00 7.35 10.54
N ASP A 614 28.16 8.50 11.19
CA ASP A 614 28.76 8.66 12.53
C ASP A 614 27.87 8.17 13.68
N GLY A 615 26.67 7.67 13.39
CA GLY A 615 25.80 7.02 14.36
C GLY A 615 24.58 7.82 14.81
N ALA A 616 24.33 9.02 14.26
CA ALA A 616 23.10 9.74 14.53
C ALA A 616 21.88 8.97 14.00
N ARG A 617 20.81 8.93 14.80
CA ARG A 617 19.53 8.29 14.48
C ARG A 617 18.36 9.26 14.53
N ILE A 618 18.57 10.46 15.06
CA ILE A 618 17.60 11.55 15.06
C ILE A 618 18.27 12.80 14.50
N ILE A 619 17.70 13.41 13.47
CA ILE A 619 18.21 14.64 12.87
C ILE A 619 17.28 15.80 13.22
N VAL A 620 17.81 16.77 13.95
CA VAL A 620 17.09 17.99 14.33
C VAL A 620 17.51 19.10 13.37
N LEU A 621 16.62 19.47 12.45
CA LEU A 621 16.83 20.59 11.54
C LEU A 621 16.44 21.89 12.23
N SER A 622 17.39 22.77 12.49
CA SER A 622 17.17 23.98 13.28
C SER A 622 17.48 25.26 12.50
N ASP A 623 16.50 26.16 12.42
CA ASP A 623 16.63 27.53 11.91
C ASP A 623 16.90 28.56 13.02
N ARG A 624 17.26 28.08 14.23
CA ARG A 624 17.58 28.93 15.38
C ARG A 624 18.86 29.72 15.15
N ASP A 625 18.96 30.81 15.92
CA ASP A 625 20.17 31.62 16.04
C ASP A 625 20.65 32.32 14.76
N GLY A 626 19.71 32.66 13.88
CA GLY A 626 19.95 33.61 12.79
C GLY A 626 20.37 34.99 13.30
N ASP A 627 21.26 35.64 12.57
CA ASP A 627 21.88 36.93 12.91
C ASP A 627 21.99 37.86 11.70
N ALA A 628 22.81 38.91 11.80
CA ALA A 628 22.97 39.90 10.75
C ALA A 628 23.72 39.37 9.50
N GLU A 629 24.44 38.24 9.63
CA GLU A 629 25.21 37.63 8.55
C GLU A 629 24.55 36.36 8.02
N ASN A 630 23.80 35.66 8.87
CA ASN A 630 23.23 34.36 8.60
C ASN A 630 21.70 34.38 8.74
N ALA A 631 21.00 34.19 7.63
CA ALA A 631 19.55 34.11 7.59
C ALA A 631 19.07 32.65 7.73
N PRO A 632 17.88 32.41 8.32
CA PRO A 632 17.29 31.09 8.37
C PRO A 632 16.87 30.60 6.98
N ILE A 633 17.13 29.33 6.70
CA ILE A 633 16.55 28.65 5.54
C ILE A 633 15.08 28.37 5.85
N PRO A 634 14.13 28.67 4.93
CA PRO A 634 12.73 28.33 5.13
C PRO A 634 12.55 26.85 5.49
N SER A 635 11.89 26.59 6.62
CA SER A 635 11.83 25.25 7.23
C SER A 635 11.24 24.18 6.31
N LEU A 636 10.24 24.52 5.50
CA LEU A 636 9.66 23.62 4.50
C LEU A 636 10.67 23.23 3.40
N LEU A 637 11.50 24.18 2.95
CA LEU A 637 12.56 23.92 1.97
C LEU A 637 13.67 23.06 2.58
N LEU A 638 14.10 23.39 3.80
CA LEU A 638 15.13 22.65 4.53
C LEU A 638 14.71 21.19 4.76
N THR A 639 13.50 20.99 5.27
CA THR A 639 12.96 19.67 5.57
C THR A 639 12.80 18.84 4.30
N SER A 640 12.20 19.39 3.23
CA SER A 640 12.01 18.67 1.97
C SER A 640 13.34 18.33 1.29
N ALA A 641 14.32 19.24 1.31
CA ALA A 641 15.63 19.01 0.72
C ALA A 641 16.40 17.87 1.39
N VAL A 642 16.33 17.77 2.73
CA VAL A 642 16.93 16.68 3.51
C VAL A 642 16.13 15.38 3.35
N HIS A 643 14.81 15.43 3.51
CA HIS A 643 13.95 14.24 3.40
C HIS A 643 14.11 13.52 2.05
N HIS A 644 14.01 14.25 0.94
CA HIS A 644 14.16 13.64 -0.38
C HIS A 644 15.60 13.23 -0.70
N HIS A 645 16.60 13.87 -0.08
CA HIS A 645 18.00 13.43 -0.17
C HIS A 645 18.17 12.05 0.47
N LEU A 646 17.70 11.88 1.70
CA LEU A 646 17.75 10.61 2.42
C LEU A 646 16.94 9.49 1.74
N ILE A 647 15.79 9.81 1.12
CA ILE A 647 15.05 8.83 0.32
C ILE A 647 15.87 8.35 -0.90
N ARG A 648 16.58 9.27 -1.57
CA ARG A 648 17.41 8.92 -2.75
C ARG A 648 18.62 8.07 -2.37
N GLU A 649 19.23 8.36 -1.22
CA GLU A 649 20.35 7.59 -0.67
C GLU A 649 19.91 6.32 0.06
N LYS A 650 18.60 6.12 0.25
CA LYS A 650 18.01 5.02 1.03
C LYS A 650 18.52 4.99 2.49
N SER A 651 18.71 6.16 3.07
CA SER A 651 19.19 6.40 4.46
C SER A 651 18.14 7.12 5.32
N ARG A 652 16.87 7.18 4.86
CA ARG A 652 15.78 7.85 5.58
C ARG A 652 15.24 7.01 6.76
N THR A 653 15.32 5.69 6.64
CA THR A 653 14.83 4.67 7.57
C THR A 653 15.85 4.34 8.65
#